data_AF-A0A7R8WL73-F1
#
_entry.id   AF-A0A7R8WL73-F1
#
_cell.length_a   1.000
_cell.length_b   1.000
_cell.length_c   1.000
_cell.angle_alpha   90.00
_cell.angle_beta   90.00
_cell.angle_gamma   90.00
#
_symmetry.space_group_name_H-M   'P 1'
#
loop_
_entity.id
_entity.type
_entity.pdbx_description
1 polymer ?
#
loop_
_entity_poly.entity_id
_entity_poly.type
_entity_poly.pdbx_seq_one_letter_code
_entity_poly.pdbx_strand_id
1 'polypeptide(L)'
;MACFKRAVFLLFTLQCINGLRCPVPSARDPLCPRGWTYANDVCDCCYKFSESWDRLRYEKAERKCAQFGGSLVSIHGDSEQSFIHSNIKAPSWVGLNSRRDGQTYEWVDGTPLDYTNWAAGEPSSDSEQCVEMIHLGDNAGKWNDNSCDTELSYACQLDLTKECESLSSFCTPGSQTGGPCQLKGEENEIVGYQVASPMIPIDGPGFRVLLQTNTPGGSSLYSEPFLEIYFEARYISETHLEIKFYPAGDVDRYEVPVPLNLEEGDWTQSLYEVILRDNSAGSPFDFYVRRKDTGNIIFENFGPLIFEDQFLQFTTSLPSERLYGFGENVHETYRHRFSSEHRTFPMFTRDLSPYGGYRNLYGMQPYYQVVEDEVGNTHGVLILNSNAMEYEYALKEDRSPYLTLRSIGGIFDFHILMGPSSIELNQQYTSLVGRPFIPPYWSLGFQLCRWGYQNLDEVKDVVTRTRAAGIPQDIQYVDIDYMDERKDFTLDVVNFGGLPDYVREVKAEGIHFTVILAVVFGTNDDRPEEDFYPPELPDWSLKCPPNRWDYPPYTTAHVSDDSNRSGTMAEKALCLIAMNVNDTDPNNVTVYRQYDVHSLYGWTQVQPTWEASREATGHRSMVFSRSTYPGVGKQIGHWYGDNYSKWVGAFYPFSRNHNSKGNAAQDPAQWPSVAEASRIALGIRYRLLPYLYTLFYEVHAFGTPVIRPLFVNYPSDEYSIDVDDQFMWGSGLMISPIVYEESYNERRIYYPEDIWYDYYTGQAIAGPLYANAYPSDMEIPLHLRGGSILPAQEPALNTMLRYGR
;
A
#
# COMPACT_ATOMS: atom_id res chain seq x y z
N MET A 1 30.92 -23.45 7.09
CA MET A 1 31.61 -22.61 6.07
C MET A 1 31.36 -23.03 4.62
N ALA A 2 31.19 -24.32 4.30
CA ALA A 2 30.83 -24.75 2.92
C ALA A 2 29.31 -24.76 2.62
N CYS A 3 28.43 -24.82 3.63
CA CYS A 3 26.97 -24.66 3.43
C CYS A 3 26.50 -23.20 3.34
N PHE A 4 27.27 -22.25 3.87
CA PHE A 4 26.92 -20.81 3.87
C PHE A 4 27.04 -20.16 2.48
N LYS A 5 27.71 -20.81 1.53
CA LYS A 5 27.80 -20.37 0.12
C LYS A 5 26.63 -20.85 -0.75
N ARG A 6 25.68 -21.64 -0.21
CA ARG A 6 24.54 -22.18 -0.97
C ARG A 6 23.18 -21.58 -0.63
N ALA A 7 23.09 -20.70 0.38
CA ALA A 7 21.80 -20.18 0.86
C ALA A 7 21.49 -18.71 0.46
N VAL A 8 22.38 -18.01 -0.26
CA VAL A 8 22.14 -16.62 -0.72
C VAL A 8 22.56 -16.43 -2.20
N PHE A 9 22.63 -17.51 -2.97
CA PHE A 9 22.96 -17.47 -4.40
C PHE A 9 22.01 -18.40 -5.18
N LEU A 10 20.74 -17.99 -5.27
CA LEU A 10 19.88 -18.38 -6.39
C LEU A 10 19.88 -17.18 -7.35
N LEU A 11 20.83 -17.23 -8.27
CA LEU A 11 20.98 -16.30 -9.37
C LEU A 11 19.82 -16.49 -10.35
N PHE A 12 18.90 -15.53 -10.33
CA PHE A 12 18.08 -15.14 -11.46
C PHE A 12 19.00 -14.81 -12.65
N THR A 13 18.95 -15.61 -13.72
CA THR A 13 19.52 -15.23 -15.02
C THR A 13 18.46 -14.48 -15.83
N LEU A 14 18.52 -13.15 -15.80
CA LEU A 14 17.80 -12.28 -16.74
C LEU A 14 18.48 -12.33 -18.11
N GLN A 15 17.77 -12.81 -19.14
CA GLN A 15 18.12 -12.51 -20.53
C GLN A 15 17.30 -11.29 -20.98
N CYS A 16 17.95 -10.13 -21.06
CA CYS A 16 17.37 -8.93 -21.65
C CYS A 16 17.47 -9.00 -23.18
N ILE A 17 16.32 -8.92 -23.86
CA ILE A 17 16.24 -8.64 -25.30
C ILE A 17 16.14 -7.12 -25.46
N ASN A 18 17.04 -6.55 -26.27
CA ASN A 18 17.26 -5.12 -26.43
C ASN A 18 16.18 -4.39 -27.25
N GLY A 19 15.81 -3.19 -26.76
CA GLY A 19 15.74 -1.99 -27.59
C GLY A 19 14.36 -1.39 -27.83
N LEU A 20 14.07 -0.24 -27.18
CA LEU A 20 13.57 1.04 -27.77
C LEU A 20 13.17 2.02 -26.63
N ARG A 21 13.44 3.33 -26.83
CA ARG A 21 13.42 4.41 -25.81
C ARG A 21 12.26 5.42 -26.01
N CYS A 22 11.97 6.17 -24.93
CA CYS A 22 11.32 7.51 -24.79
C CYS A 22 9.81 7.53 -24.37
N PRO A 23 9.28 8.64 -23.79
CA PRO A 23 9.39 9.07 -22.38
C PRO A 23 8.03 9.40 -21.71
N VAL A 24 8.06 9.66 -20.40
CA VAL A 24 6.93 9.71 -19.43
C VAL A 24 6.23 11.06 -19.28
N PRO A 25 4.96 11.08 -18.82
CA PRO A 25 4.59 12.06 -17.76
C PRO A 25 3.46 11.79 -16.74
N SER A 26 3.56 12.57 -15.65
CA SER A 26 2.74 12.67 -14.42
C SER A 26 1.43 13.50 -14.50
N ALA A 27 0.61 13.37 -13.44
CA ALA A 27 -0.80 13.80 -13.29
C ALA A 27 -1.11 15.29 -12.96
N ARG A 28 -2.21 15.76 -13.57
CA ARG A 28 -3.24 16.83 -13.32
C ARG A 28 -2.81 18.16 -12.67
N ASP A 29 -3.01 19.35 -13.26
CA ASP A 29 -3.87 19.77 -14.38
C ASP A 29 -3.32 21.08 -15.04
N PRO A 30 -3.64 21.41 -16.31
CA PRO A 30 -4.85 21.04 -17.04
C PRO A 30 -4.61 20.15 -18.26
N LEU A 31 -5.44 19.11 -18.36
CA LEU A 31 -6.02 18.56 -19.58
C LEU A 31 -5.11 17.82 -20.58
N CYS A 32 -3.78 17.97 -20.59
CA CYS A 32 -2.93 17.34 -21.61
C CYS A 32 -1.69 16.57 -21.13
N PRO A 33 -1.35 15.39 -21.73
CA PRO A 33 -0.12 14.66 -21.39
C PRO A 33 1.13 15.52 -21.61
N ARG A 34 2.21 15.37 -20.82
CA ARG A 34 3.44 16.18 -21.00
C ARG A 34 4.02 16.01 -22.41
N GLY A 35 4.49 17.14 -22.95
CA GLY A 35 4.91 17.25 -24.34
C GLY A 35 3.74 17.46 -25.30
N TRP A 36 2.51 17.60 -24.77
CA TRP A 36 1.35 18.11 -25.48
C TRP A 36 0.98 19.49 -24.95
N THR A 37 0.49 20.34 -25.84
CA THR A 37 0.05 21.70 -25.58
C THR A 37 -1.47 21.73 -25.59
N TYR A 38 -2.08 22.17 -24.48
CA TYR A 38 -3.53 22.39 -24.40
C TYR A 38 -3.94 23.67 -25.11
N ALA A 39 -5.09 23.67 -25.78
CA ALA A 39 -5.63 24.83 -26.49
C ALA A 39 -7.08 25.13 -26.08
N ASN A 40 -7.25 25.63 -24.84
CA ASN A 40 -8.54 25.94 -24.18
C ASN A 40 -9.51 26.85 -24.98
N ASP A 41 -9.01 27.61 -25.96
CA ASP A 41 -9.80 28.59 -26.73
C ASP A 41 -10.17 28.10 -28.15
N VAL A 42 -9.87 26.83 -28.47
CA VAL A 42 -10.00 26.28 -29.83
C VAL A 42 -10.85 25.00 -29.85
N CYS A 43 -10.47 24.01 -29.04
CA CYS A 43 -11.23 22.80 -28.74
C CYS A 43 -10.72 22.22 -27.42
N ASP A 44 -11.50 21.36 -26.76
CA ASP A 44 -11.01 20.57 -25.61
C ASP A 44 -10.06 19.46 -26.11
N CYS A 45 -8.94 19.85 -26.69
CA CYS A 45 -7.94 18.96 -27.26
C CYS A 45 -6.52 19.29 -26.81
N CYS A 46 -5.67 18.29 -26.91
CA CYS A 46 -4.23 18.41 -26.72
C CYS A 46 -3.51 18.27 -28.04
N TYR A 47 -2.47 19.05 -28.26
CA TYR A 47 -1.68 19.04 -29.49
C TYR A 47 -0.24 18.67 -29.25
N LYS A 48 0.36 17.87 -30.13
CA LYS A 48 1.79 17.55 -30.10
C LYS A 48 2.43 17.75 -31.45
N PHE A 49 3.52 18.49 -31.47
CA PHE A 49 4.24 18.84 -32.70
C PHE A 49 5.58 18.12 -32.72
N SER A 50 5.90 17.45 -33.83
CA SER A 50 7.19 16.81 -34.00
C SER A 50 8.31 17.84 -34.15
N GLU A 51 9.52 17.47 -33.73
CA GLU A 51 10.69 18.31 -33.98
C GLU A 51 11.04 18.33 -35.48
N SER A 52 11.80 19.34 -35.93
CA SER A 52 12.16 19.49 -37.34
C SER A 52 13.03 18.36 -37.90
N TRP A 53 13.68 17.58 -37.02
CA TRP A 53 14.44 16.38 -37.38
C TRP A 53 13.61 15.08 -37.34
N ASP A 54 12.41 15.10 -36.75
CA ASP A 54 11.52 13.94 -36.68
C ASP A 54 10.52 13.97 -37.84
N ARG A 55 10.98 13.41 -38.97
CA ARG A 55 10.28 13.43 -40.25
C ARG A 55 9.81 12.04 -40.64
N LEU A 56 8.53 11.91 -40.97
CA LEU A 56 7.87 10.64 -41.30
C LEU A 56 7.06 10.78 -42.59
N ARG A 57 6.87 9.66 -43.29
CA ARG A 57 5.83 9.54 -44.33
C ARG A 57 4.45 9.63 -43.69
N TYR A 58 3.45 10.05 -44.44
CA TYR A 58 2.11 10.32 -43.92
C TYR A 58 1.54 9.16 -43.08
N GLU A 59 1.56 7.94 -43.62
CA GLU A 59 1.07 6.72 -42.93
C GLU A 59 1.85 6.37 -41.65
N LYS A 60 3.12 6.76 -41.59
CA LYS A 60 3.92 6.57 -40.37
C LYS A 60 3.62 7.66 -39.35
N ALA A 61 3.40 8.89 -39.78
CA ALA A 61 2.96 9.99 -38.92
C ALA A 61 1.55 9.71 -38.34
N GLU A 62 0.62 9.23 -39.15
CA GLU A 62 -0.71 8.77 -38.74
C GLU A 62 -0.62 7.69 -37.65
N ARG A 63 0.13 6.61 -37.90
CA ARG A 63 0.37 5.56 -36.88
C ARG A 63 1.09 6.09 -35.64
N LYS A 64 1.96 7.08 -35.78
CA LYS A 64 2.70 7.68 -34.67
C LYS A 64 1.77 8.49 -33.77
N CYS A 65 0.83 9.24 -34.34
CA CYS A 65 -0.22 9.90 -33.57
C CYS A 65 -1.18 8.89 -32.93
N ALA A 66 -1.55 7.82 -33.65
CA ALA A 66 -2.34 6.72 -33.10
C ALA A 66 -1.67 6.01 -31.92
N GLN A 67 -0.35 5.82 -31.97
CA GLN A 67 0.43 5.29 -30.84
C GLN A 67 0.42 6.20 -29.61
N PHE A 68 0.14 7.49 -29.77
CA PHE A 68 -0.06 8.39 -28.64
C PHE A 68 -1.49 8.42 -28.13
N GLY A 69 -2.41 7.62 -28.69
CA GLY A 69 -3.84 7.63 -28.37
C GLY A 69 -4.65 8.67 -29.16
N GLY A 70 -4.06 9.33 -30.16
CA GLY A 70 -4.65 10.44 -30.89
C GLY A 70 -4.65 10.27 -32.41
N SER A 71 -4.94 11.32 -33.15
CA SER A 71 -4.88 11.37 -34.62
C SER A 71 -3.91 12.44 -35.09
N LEU A 72 -3.61 12.48 -36.39
CA LEU A 72 -3.09 13.72 -36.97
C LEU A 72 -4.14 14.84 -36.77
N VAL A 73 -3.68 16.09 -36.62
CA VAL A 73 -4.57 17.23 -36.33
C VAL A 73 -5.65 17.40 -37.40
N SER A 74 -6.89 17.65 -36.98
CA SER A 74 -7.95 18.23 -37.81
C SER A 74 -8.04 19.73 -37.52
N ILE A 75 -8.61 20.50 -38.46
CA ILE A 75 -8.65 21.97 -38.38
C ILE A 75 -10.02 22.45 -38.83
N HIS A 76 -10.74 23.09 -37.92
CA HIS A 76 -12.15 23.48 -37.99
C HIS A 76 -12.36 25.00 -37.85
N GLY A 77 -11.29 25.79 -37.70
CA GLY A 77 -11.40 27.25 -37.65
C GLY A 77 -10.09 28.01 -37.70
N ASP A 78 -10.19 29.33 -37.92
CA ASP A 78 -9.03 30.23 -38.06
C ASP A 78 -8.14 30.29 -36.80
N SER A 79 -8.74 30.17 -35.61
CA SER A 79 -8.02 30.16 -34.33
C SER A 79 -7.14 28.90 -34.21
N GLU A 80 -7.69 27.73 -34.56
CA GLU A 80 -6.99 26.44 -34.57
C GLU A 80 -5.86 26.42 -35.58
N GLN A 81 -6.17 26.87 -36.80
CA GLN A 81 -5.22 27.03 -37.88
C GLN A 81 -4.02 27.88 -37.48
N SER A 82 -4.27 29.02 -36.84
CA SER A 82 -3.23 29.95 -36.39
C SER A 82 -2.40 29.36 -35.24
N PHE A 83 -3.05 28.63 -34.33
CA PHE A 83 -2.40 27.97 -33.20
C PHE A 83 -1.45 26.86 -33.67
N ILE A 84 -1.92 25.96 -34.53
CA ILE A 84 -1.10 24.87 -35.10
C ILE A 84 0.08 25.46 -35.87
N HIS A 85 -0.16 26.45 -36.75
CA HIS A 85 0.90 27.10 -37.52
C HIS A 85 1.99 27.73 -36.63
N SER A 86 1.59 28.36 -35.52
CA SER A 86 2.53 29.01 -34.60
C SER A 86 3.42 28.02 -33.81
N ASN A 87 3.02 26.74 -33.75
CA ASN A 87 3.73 25.72 -32.96
C ASN A 87 4.49 24.69 -33.81
N ILE A 88 4.19 24.56 -35.10
CA ILE A 88 5.02 23.73 -36.00
C ILE A 88 6.40 24.37 -36.22
N LYS A 89 7.44 23.53 -36.31
CA LYS A 89 8.85 23.96 -36.46
C LYS A 89 9.42 23.70 -37.87
N ALA A 90 8.65 23.03 -38.72
CA ALA A 90 8.96 22.64 -40.09
C ALA A 90 7.65 22.31 -40.83
N PRO A 91 7.64 22.22 -42.17
CA PRO A 91 6.45 21.75 -42.89
C PRO A 91 5.98 20.42 -42.32
N SER A 92 4.69 20.35 -41.97
CA SER A 92 4.17 19.29 -41.11
C SER A 92 2.90 18.68 -41.70
N TRP A 93 2.78 17.36 -41.63
CA TRP A 93 1.56 16.63 -41.95
C TRP A 93 0.41 17.04 -41.02
N VAL A 94 -0.75 17.26 -41.61
CA VAL A 94 -2.05 17.38 -40.95
C VAL A 94 -2.95 16.21 -41.34
N GLY A 95 -4.07 16.01 -40.66
CA GLY A 95 -4.95 14.85 -40.83
C GLY A 95 -5.75 14.83 -42.13
N LEU A 96 -5.69 15.87 -42.97
CA LEU A 96 -6.46 15.95 -44.20
C LEU A 96 -5.79 15.12 -45.31
N ASN A 97 -6.58 14.31 -46.02
CA ASN A 97 -6.07 13.50 -47.13
C ASN A 97 -7.19 13.12 -48.11
N SER A 98 -6.82 12.77 -49.35
CA SER A 98 -7.71 12.24 -50.39
C SER A 98 -7.33 10.82 -50.82
N ARG A 99 -6.67 10.05 -49.94
CA ARG A 99 -6.12 8.71 -50.25
C ARG A 99 -7.17 7.68 -50.65
N ARG A 100 -8.44 7.93 -50.33
CA ARG A 100 -9.57 7.03 -50.64
C ARG A 100 -9.89 6.96 -52.14
N ASP A 101 -10.00 8.10 -52.80
CA ASP A 101 -10.47 8.21 -54.19
C ASP A 101 -9.67 9.21 -55.04
N GLY A 102 -8.68 9.88 -54.45
CA GLY A 102 -7.84 10.90 -55.08
C GLY A 102 -8.55 12.24 -55.33
N GLN A 103 -9.82 12.40 -54.92
CA GLN A 103 -10.63 13.59 -55.26
C GLN A 103 -11.33 14.20 -54.04
N THR A 104 -11.69 13.39 -53.06
CA THR A 104 -12.44 13.81 -51.87
C THR A 104 -11.51 13.89 -50.68
N TYR A 105 -11.34 15.09 -50.12
CA TYR A 105 -10.53 15.31 -48.93
C TYR A 105 -11.33 15.04 -47.65
N GLU A 106 -10.78 14.21 -46.77
CA GLU A 106 -11.37 13.82 -45.48
C GLU A 106 -10.33 13.86 -44.35
N TRP A 107 -10.78 14.16 -43.13
CA TRP A 107 -9.94 14.11 -41.94
C TRP A 107 -9.83 12.68 -41.42
N VAL A 108 -8.63 12.27 -40.98
CA VAL A 108 -8.38 10.93 -40.42
C VAL A 108 -9.16 10.61 -39.13
N ASP A 109 -9.66 11.62 -38.42
CA ASP A 109 -10.48 11.46 -37.21
C ASP A 109 -11.99 11.34 -37.50
N GLY A 110 -12.38 11.50 -38.78
CA GLY A 110 -13.76 11.39 -39.25
C GLY A 110 -14.61 12.66 -39.10
N THR A 111 -14.05 13.77 -38.62
CA THR A 111 -14.79 15.05 -38.52
C THR A 111 -15.09 15.62 -39.92
N PRO A 112 -16.15 16.43 -40.07
CA PRO A 112 -16.49 17.04 -41.36
C PRO A 112 -15.43 18.04 -41.80
N LEU A 113 -15.13 18.10 -43.10
CA LEU A 113 -14.30 19.15 -43.70
C LEU A 113 -15.13 20.45 -43.85
N ASP A 114 -15.20 21.23 -42.78
CA ASP A 114 -15.96 22.48 -42.67
C ASP A 114 -15.09 23.75 -42.74
N TYR A 115 -13.77 23.59 -42.68
CA TYR A 115 -12.78 24.65 -42.79
C TYR A 115 -11.68 24.27 -43.79
N THR A 116 -11.21 25.24 -44.58
CA THR A 116 -10.11 25.04 -45.53
C THR A 116 -9.15 26.22 -45.57
N ASN A 117 -7.85 25.97 -45.65
CA ASN A 117 -6.83 27.03 -45.71
C ASN A 117 -5.77 26.78 -46.80
N TRP A 118 -6.20 26.37 -47.99
CA TRP A 118 -5.32 26.07 -49.14
C TRP A 118 -4.44 27.25 -49.58
N ALA A 119 -3.23 26.95 -50.03
CA ALA A 119 -2.37 27.93 -50.70
C ALA A 119 -2.93 28.27 -52.10
N ALA A 120 -2.51 29.41 -52.64
CA ALA A 120 -3.00 29.83 -53.96
C ALA A 120 -2.56 28.83 -55.04
N GLY A 121 -3.52 28.12 -55.63
CA GLY A 121 -3.27 27.07 -56.62
C GLY A 121 -3.43 25.65 -56.10
N GLU A 122 -3.61 25.46 -54.78
CA GLU A 122 -3.81 24.16 -54.15
C GLU A 122 -5.31 23.87 -53.89
N PRO A 123 -5.74 22.60 -53.91
CA PRO A 123 -4.94 21.42 -54.24
C PRO A 123 -4.60 21.33 -55.75
N SER A 124 -3.37 20.96 -56.09
CA SER A 124 -2.82 21.12 -57.46
C SER A 124 -2.60 19.84 -58.27
N SER A 125 -2.77 18.64 -57.68
CA SER A 125 -2.54 17.37 -58.39
C SER A 125 -3.36 16.17 -57.91
N ASP A 126 -3.85 15.34 -58.85
CA ASP A 126 -4.52 14.06 -58.56
C ASP A 126 -3.57 12.98 -57.98
N SER A 127 -2.24 13.21 -58.01
CA SER A 127 -1.23 12.29 -57.46
C SER A 127 -0.68 12.69 -56.08
N GLU A 128 -1.15 13.81 -55.53
CA GLU A 128 -0.74 14.32 -54.22
C GLU A 128 -1.94 14.22 -53.28
N GLN A 129 -1.93 13.20 -52.42
CA GLN A 129 -3.12 12.79 -51.68
C GLN A 129 -3.06 13.13 -50.19
N CYS A 130 -1.97 13.70 -49.70
CA CYS A 130 -1.72 13.95 -48.28
C CYS A 130 -1.39 15.41 -48.04
N VAL A 131 -2.00 16.02 -47.03
CA VAL A 131 -1.91 17.48 -46.86
C VAL A 131 -0.86 17.86 -45.83
N GLU A 132 0.04 18.77 -46.23
CA GLU A 132 0.97 19.44 -45.33
C GLU A 132 0.52 20.87 -45.01
N MET A 133 0.91 21.36 -43.84
CA MET A 133 0.88 22.78 -43.50
C MET A 133 2.26 23.39 -43.75
N ILE A 134 2.30 24.44 -44.58
CA ILE A 134 3.53 25.15 -44.94
C ILE A 134 4.02 25.95 -43.73
N HIS A 135 5.29 25.77 -43.35
CA HIS A 135 5.85 26.46 -42.17
C HIS A 135 6.33 27.89 -42.45
N LEU A 136 7.04 28.13 -43.56
CA LEU A 136 7.72 29.41 -43.88
C LEU A 136 7.42 29.89 -45.32
N GLY A 137 7.67 31.18 -45.56
CA GLY A 137 7.51 31.83 -46.87
C GLY A 137 6.18 32.57 -47.02
N ASP A 138 5.88 33.04 -48.24
CA ASP A 138 4.67 33.84 -48.52
C ASP A 138 3.36 33.06 -48.31
N ASN A 139 3.42 31.73 -48.30
CA ASN A 139 2.30 30.83 -48.04
C ASN A 139 2.35 30.19 -46.64
N ALA A 140 3.14 30.73 -45.70
CA ALA A 140 3.22 30.20 -44.34
C ALA A 140 1.81 30.08 -43.69
N GLY A 141 1.53 28.90 -43.12
CA GLY A 141 0.25 28.53 -42.53
C GLY A 141 -0.76 27.97 -43.53
N LYS A 142 -0.57 28.14 -44.84
CA LYS A 142 -1.46 27.58 -45.87
C LYS A 142 -1.19 26.09 -46.10
N TRP A 143 -2.18 25.41 -46.67
CA TRP A 143 -2.12 23.97 -46.96
C TRP A 143 -1.67 23.69 -48.39
N ASN A 144 -0.93 22.61 -48.53
CA ASN A 144 -0.47 22.06 -49.80
C ASN A 144 -0.74 20.55 -49.80
N ASP A 145 -1.36 20.02 -50.85
CA ASP A 145 -1.39 18.58 -51.07
C ASP A 145 -0.03 18.15 -51.61
N ASN A 146 0.51 17.08 -51.03
CA ASN A 146 1.86 16.60 -51.32
C ASN A 146 1.83 15.07 -51.45
N SER A 147 2.86 14.50 -52.07
CA SER A 147 3.06 13.06 -52.11
C SER A 147 3.13 12.48 -50.69
N CYS A 148 2.29 11.50 -50.38
CA CYS A 148 2.25 10.82 -49.08
C CYS A 148 3.58 10.12 -48.71
N ASP A 149 4.45 9.90 -49.69
CA ASP A 149 5.79 9.32 -49.53
C ASP A 149 6.87 10.34 -49.12
N THR A 150 6.56 11.64 -49.14
CA THR A 150 7.43 12.69 -48.63
C THR A 150 7.63 12.51 -47.12
N GLU A 151 8.84 12.76 -46.63
CA GLU A 151 9.12 12.72 -45.18
C GLU A 151 9.01 14.14 -44.61
N LEU A 152 7.99 14.40 -43.81
CA LEU A 152 7.74 15.70 -43.18
C LEU A 152 7.59 15.56 -41.66
N SER A 153 7.70 16.67 -40.95
CA SER A 153 7.26 16.73 -39.55
C SER A 153 5.75 16.48 -39.47
N TYR A 154 5.18 16.41 -38.27
CA TYR A 154 3.76 16.09 -38.11
C TYR A 154 3.19 16.71 -36.85
N ALA A 155 1.89 17.01 -36.87
CA ALA A 155 1.15 17.49 -35.72
C ALA A 155 0.07 16.47 -35.36
N CYS A 156 0.04 16.05 -34.09
CA CYS A 156 -0.97 15.15 -33.53
C CYS A 156 -1.95 15.92 -32.64
N GLN A 157 -3.17 15.41 -32.54
CA GLN A 157 -4.18 15.84 -31.57
C GLN A 157 -4.69 14.67 -30.71
N LEU A 158 -5.08 14.96 -29.47
CA LEU A 158 -5.89 14.12 -28.59
C LEU A 158 -7.16 14.88 -28.29
N ASP A 159 -8.30 14.26 -28.56
CA ASP A 159 -9.62 14.80 -28.26
C ASP A 159 -10.03 14.39 -26.85
N LEU A 160 -10.11 15.36 -25.93
CA LEU A 160 -10.47 15.11 -24.53
C LEU A 160 -11.98 14.99 -24.35
N THR A 161 -12.77 15.40 -25.34
CA THR A 161 -14.22 15.24 -25.30
C THR A 161 -14.65 13.80 -25.51
N LYS A 162 -13.87 12.96 -26.19
CA LYS A 162 -14.16 11.51 -26.31
C LYS A 162 -14.09 10.74 -25.00
N GLU A 163 -13.20 11.12 -24.07
CA GLU A 163 -13.17 10.55 -22.71
C GLU A 163 -14.39 11.00 -21.89
N CYS A 164 -14.82 12.26 -22.03
CA CYS A 164 -16.03 12.77 -21.37
C CYS A 164 -17.34 12.26 -21.99
N GLU A 165 -17.44 12.11 -23.31
CA GLU A 165 -18.66 11.65 -23.98
C GLU A 165 -18.94 10.17 -23.67
N SER A 166 -17.91 9.32 -23.64
CA SER A 166 -18.02 7.91 -23.26
C SER A 166 -18.29 7.65 -21.77
N LEU A 167 -17.94 8.59 -20.88
CA LEU A 167 -18.31 8.56 -19.46
C LEU A 167 -19.62 9.32 -19.17
N SER A 168 -20.01 10.29 -20.00
CA SER A 168 -21.25 11.07 -19.85
C SER A 168 -22.51 10.24 -20.08
N SER A 169 -22.41 9.18 -20.90
CA SER A 169 -23.46 8.16 -21.04
C SER A 169 -23.69 7.36 -19.76
N PHE A 170 -22.73 7.36 -18.83
CA PHE A 170 -22.81 6.68 -17.53
C PHE A 170 -22.94 7.63 -16.33
N CYS A 171 -22.93 8.96 -16.55
CA CYS A 171 -22.89 9.96 -15.49
C CYS A 171 -24.12 10.88 -15.52
N THR A 172 -25.03 10.73 -14.55
CA THR A 172 -25.99 11.81 -14.23
C THR A 172 -25.34 12.83 -13.29
N PRO A 173 -25.36 14.15 -13.59
CA PRO A 173 -24.91 15.17 -12.65
C PRO A 173 -25.70 15.07 -11.34
N GLY A 174 -25.02 14.75 -10.22
CA GLY A 174 -25.58 14.85 -8.89
C GLY A 174 -26.01 16.30 -8.60
N SER A 175 -27.17 16.49 -7.97
CA SER A 175 -27.75 17.80 -7.75
C SER A 175 -26.80 18.78 -7.05
N GLN A 176 -26.43 19.86 -7.75
CA GLN A 176 -25.89 21.16 -7.27
C GLN A 176 -24.90 21.22 -6.09
N THR A 177 -24.28 20.13 -5.66
CA THR A 177 -23.40 20.09 -4.48
C THR A 177 -22.22 19.13 -4.68
N GLY A 178 -21.51 19.22 -5.81
CA GLY A 178 -20.15 18.66 -5.94
C GLY A 178 -19.95 17.17 -5.55
N GLY A 179 -21.00 16.35 -5.56
CA GLY A 179 -20.89 14.91 -5.30
C GLY A 179 -20.27 14.14 -6.48
N PRO A 180 -19.64 12.98 -6.25
CA PRO A 180 -19.04 12.18 -7.32
C PRO A 180 -20.10 11.73 -8.34
N CYS A 181 -19.67 11.57 -9.61
CA CYS A 181 -20.51 10.94 -10.62
C CYS A 181 -20.92 9.53 -10.16
N GLN A 182 -22.22 9.23 -10.22
CA GLN A 182 -22.73 7.88 -10.04
C GLN A 182 -22.81 7.19 -11.41
N LEU A 183 -22.16 6.03 -11.55
CA LEU A 183 -22.30 5.15 -12.72
C LEU A 183 -23.75 4.64 -12.80
N LYS A 184 -24.54 5.24 -13.69
CA LYS A 184 -25.89 4.81 -14.04
C LYS A 184 -25.98 4.63 -15.55
N GLY A 185 -26.44 3.47 -16.01
CA GLY A 185 -26.69 3.22 -17.44
C GLY A 185 -27.82 4.07 -18.01
N GLU A 186 -28.03 3.99 -19.33
CA GLU A 186 -28.91 4.87 -20.13
C GLU A 186 -30.40 4.91 -19.69
N GLU A 187 -30.84 4.05 -18.76
CA GLU A 187 -32.22 4.01 -18.24
C GLU A 187 -32.31 3.77 -16.71
N ASN A 188 -31.43 4.35 -15.88
CA ASN A 188 -31.31 4.01 -14.44
C ASN A 188 -30.87 2.56 -14.18
N GLU A 189 -30.37 1.84 -15.17
CA GLU A 189 -29.80 0.50 -14.97
C GLU A 189 -28.49 0.61 -14.17
N ILE A 190 -28.38 -0.18 -13.09
CA ILE A 190 -27.17 -0.25 -12.27
C ILE A 190 -26.09 -0.94 -13.11
N VAL A 191 -24.99 -0.24 -13.40
CA VAL A 191 -23.81 -0.81 -14.06
C VAL A 191 -23.19 -1.89 -13.16
N GLY A 192 -22.92 -3.07 -13.70
CA GLY A 192 -22.25 -4.15 -12.98
C GLY A 192 -22.56 -5.53 -13.55
N TYR A 193 -23.20 -6.37 -12.74
CA TYR A 193 -23.50 -7.76 -13.07
C TYR A 193 -24.94 -8.13 -12.73
N GLN A 194 -25.48 -9.08 -13.47
CA GLN A 194 -26.78 -9.72 -13.25
C GLN A 194 -26.62 -11.23 -13.03
N VAL A 195 -27.59 -11.84 -12.35
CA VAL A 195 -27.63 -13.28 -12.11
C VAL A 195 -27.87 -14.01 -13.43
N ALA A 196 -26.96 -14.89 -13.83
CA ALA A 196 -27.04 -15.66 -15.08
C ALA A 196 -27.33 -17.16 -14.86
N SER A 197 -27.16 -17.66 -13.63
CA SER A 197 -27.56 -19.02 -13.25
C SER A 197 -28.30 -19.05 -11.92
N PRO A 198 -29.07 -20.11 -11.62
CA PRO A 198 -29.43 -20.43 -10.24
C PRO A 198 -28.19 -20.62 -9.36
N MET A 199 -28.40 -20.71 -8.05
CA MET A 199 -27.35 -21.15 -7.12
C MET A 199 -26.92 -22.59 -7.45
N ILE A 200 -25.63 -22.77 -7.68
CA ILE A 200 -25.00 -24.05 -8.00
C ILE A 200 -24.23 -24.50 -6.75
N PRO A 201 -24.55 -25.66 -6.15
CA PRO A 201 -23.74 -26.21 -5.07
C PRO A 201 -22.30 -26.42 -5.52
N ILE A 202 -21.34 -26.09 -4.66
CA ILE A 202 -19.92 -26.36 -4.89
C ILE A 202 -19.51 -27.69 -4.23
N ASP A 203 -18.27 -28.12 -4.48
CA ASP A 203 -17.69 -29.26 -3.76
C ASP A 203 -17.41 -28.86 -2.31
N GLY A 204 -18.36 -29.16 -1.43
CA GLY A 204 -18.31 -28.80 -0.01
C GLY A 204 -19.44 -27.86 0.40
N PRO A 205 -19.36 -27.30 1.62
CA PRO A 205 -20.39 -26.40 2.13
C PRO A 205 -20.32 -25.04 1.44
N GLY A 206 -21.26 -24.76 0.53
CA GLY A 206 -21.29 -23.50 -0.19
C GLY A 206 -22.13 -23.55 -1.45
N PHE A 207 -22.09 -22.44 -2.18
CA PHE A 207 -22.69 -22.33 -3.50
C PHE A 207 -21.93 -21.29 -4.32
N ARG A 208 -22.08 -21.37 -5.64
CA ARG A 208 -21.66 -20.34 -6.58
C ARG A 208 -22.81 -19.93 -7.50
N VAL A 209 -22.71 -18.74 -8.04
CA VAL A 209 -23.65 -18.16 -8.99
C VAL A 209 -22.85 -17.62 -10.17
N LEU A 210 -23.22 -18.02 -11.38
CA LEU A 210 -22.69 -17.39 -12.59
C LEU A 210 -23.34 -16.02 -12.73
N LEU A 211 -22.51 -14.99 -12.88
CA LEU A 211 -22.90 -13.63 -13.10
C LEU A 211 -22.48 -13.22 -14.50
N GLN A 212 -23.35 -12.48 -15.20
CA GLN A 212 -23.05 -11.92 -16.51
C GLN A 212 -23.05 -10.39 -16.41
N THR A 213 -22.12 -9.72 -17.08
CA THR A 213 -22.13 -8.25 -17.10
C THR A 213 -23.43 -7.74 -17.75
N ASN A 214 -24.05 -6.75 -17.11
CA ASN A 214 -25.19 -6.02 -17.69
C ASN A 214 -24.74 -4.67 -18.30
N THR A 215 -23.44 -4.43 -18.38
CA THR A 215 -22.88 -3.22 -18.98
C THR A 215 -23.12 -3.24 -20.51
N PRO A 216 -23.79 -2.22 -21.09
CA PRO A 216 -24.14 -2.19 -22.51
C PRO A 216 -22.93 -2.46 -23.42
N GLY A 217 -23.02 -3.51 -24.25
CA GLY A 217 -21.96 -3.89 -25.19
C GLY A 217 -20.65 -4.39 -24.57
N GLY A 218 -20.59 -4.61 -23.25
CA GLY A 218 -19.34 -4.88 -22.55
C GLY A 218 -18.38 -3.69 -22.56
N SER A 219 -18.90 -2.46 -22.52
CA SER A 219 -18.05 -1.26 -22.49
C SER A 219 -17.14 -1.26 -21.25
N SER A 220 -15.85 -1.09 -21.49
CA SER A 220 -14.79 -0.98 -20.47
C SER A 220 -14.76 0.41 -19.83
N LEU A 221 -14.51 0.48 -18.52
CA LEU A 221 -14.16 1.73 -17.85
C LEU A 221 -12.66 2.01 -17.92
N TYR A 222 -11.83 1.00 -17.68
CA TYR A 222 -10.37 1.17 -17.65
C TYR A 222 -9.64 0.06 -18.42
N SER A 223 -10.14 -1.16 -18.42
CA SER A 223 -9.52 -2.34 -19.05
C SER A 223 -10.54 -3.38 -19.49
N GLU A 224 -10.09 -4.42 -20.21
CA GLU A 224 -10.98 -5.46 -20.75
C GLU A 224 -11.88 -6.07 -19.66
N PRO A 225 -13.22 -5.97 -19.78
CA PRO A 225 -14.14 -6.49 -18.78
C PRO A 225 -14.30 -8.00 -18.91
N PHE A 226 -14.49 -8.67 -17.78
CA PHE A 226 -14.88 -10.07 -17.77
C PHE A 226 -16.39 -10.18 -18.01
N LEU A 227 -16.80 -10.75 -19.14
CA LEU A 227 -18.23 -10.82 -19.48
C LEU A 227 -19.02 -11.73 -18.54
N GLU A 228 -18.36 -12.75 -17.99
CA GLU A 228 -18.93 -13.71 -17.05
C GLU A 228 -17.95 -13.92 -15.89
N ILE A 229 -18.46 -13.87 -14.67
CA ILE A 229 -17.71 -14.13 -13.43
C ILE A 229 -18.52 -15.06 -12.53
N TYR A 230 -17.85 -15.77 -11.63
CA TYR A 230 -18.48 -16.47 -10.52
C TYR A 230 -18.47 -15.59 -9.27
N PHE A 231 -19.61 -15.52 -8.59
CA PHE A 231 -19.69 -15.27 -7.17
C PHE A 231 -19.73 -16.61 -6.46
N GLU A 232 -18.78 -16.91 -5.58
CA GLU A 232 -18.74 -18.14 -4.79
C GLU A 232 -18.73 -17.81 -3.31
N ALA A 233 -19.61 -18.46 -2.54
CA ALA A 233 -19.67 -18.38 -1.09
C ALA A 233 -19.40 -19.76 -0.50
N ARG A 234 -18.30 -19.89 0.25
CA ARG A 234 -17.90 -21.13 0.91
C ARG A 234 -17.95 -20.96 2.43
N TYR A 235 -18.69 -21.84 3.11
CA TYR A 235 -18.82 -21.82 4.56
C TYR A 235 -17.69 -22.64 5.18
N ILE A 236 -16.70 -21.98 5.77
CA ILE A 236 -15.54 -22.67 6.36
C ILE A 236 -15.89 -23.21 7.75
N SER A 237 -16.49 -22.37 8.61
CA SER A 237 -16.85 -22.74 9.97
C SER A 237 -18.06 -21.96 10.49
N GLU A 238 -18.36 -22.08 11.78
CA GLU A 238 -19.37 -21.31 12.49
C GLU A 238 -19.13 -19.79 12.38
N THR A 239 -17.86 -19.37 12.24
CA THR A 239 -17.45 -17.97 12.32
C THR A 239 -16.65 -17.47 11.12
N HIS A 240 -16.40 -18.32 10.12
CA HIS A 240 -15.56 -18.00 8.96
C HIS A 240 -16.25 -18.30 7.63
N LEU A 241 -16.52 -17.25 6.88
CA LEU A 241 -17.05 -17.27 5.52
C LEU A 241 -15.96 -16.83 4.52
N GLU A 242 -15.86 -17.54 3.40
CA GLU A 242 -15.11 -17.09 2.22
C GLU A 242 -16.09 -16.66 1.13
N ILE A 243 -15.89 -15.46 0.58
CA ILE A 243 -16.60 -14.96 -0.61
C ILE A 243 -15.59 -14.61 -1.67
N LYS A 244 -15.74 -15.19 -2.86
CA LYS A 244 -14.80 -15.04 -3.96
C LYS A 244 -15.50 -14.58 -5.24
N PHE A 245 -14.88 -13.63 -5.93
CA PHE A 245 -15.24 -13.19 -7.28
C PHE A 245 -14.08 -13.48 -8.24
N TYR A 246 -14.34 -14.25 -9.28
CA TYR A 246 -13.32 -14.65 -10.25
C TYR A 246 -13.93 -14.93 -11.63
N PRO A 247 -13.17 -14.83 -12.73
CA PRO A 247 -13.68 -15.08 -14.08
C PRO A 247 -14.33 -16.45 -14.25
N ALA A 248 -15.42 -16.53 -15.00
CA ALA A 248 -15.98 -17.80 -15.41
C ALA A 248 -15.20 -18.40 -16.59
N GLY A 249 -15.11 -19.74 -16.63
CA GLY A 249 -14.37 -20.47 -17.66
C GLY A 249 -12.95 -20.84 -17.24
N ASP A 250 -12.14 -21.25 -18.21
CA ASP A 250 -10.73 -21.67 -18.01
C ASP A 250 -9.79 -20.47 -18.19
N VAL A 251 -10.02 -19.42 -17.38
CA VAL A 251 -9.23 -18.19 -17.37
C VAL A 251 -8.49 -18.11 -16.05
N ASP A 252 -7.18 -18.34 -16.10
CA ASP A 252 -6.31 -18.27 -14.93
C ASP A 252 -5.97 -16.81 -14.62
N ARG A 253 -6.40 -16.32 -13.45
CA ARG A 253 -6.03 -15.01 -12.91
C ARG A 253 -5.14 -15.19 -11.70
N TYR A 254 -4.29 -14.20 -11.47
CA TYR A 254 -3.44 -14.18 -10.29
C TYR A 254 -4.26 -14.25 -9.00
N GLU A 255 -3.95 -15.25 -8.19
CA GLU A 255 -4.38 -15.38 -6.80
C GLU A 255 -3.15 -15.33 -5.89
N VAL A 256 -3.32 -14.76 -4.70
CA VAL A 256 -2.20 -14.55 -3.78
C VAL A 256 -1.66 -15.91 -3.31
N PRO A 257 -0.38 -16.24 -3.52
CA PRO A 257 0.20 -17.52 -3.14
C PRO A 257 0.59 -17.56 -1.65
N VAL A 258 -0.13 -16.84 -0.80
CA VAL A 258 0.08 -16.81 0.65
C VAL A 258 -0.90 -17.79 1.29
N PRO A 259 -0.43 -18.91 1.86
CA PRO A 259 -1.32 -19.92 2.41
C PRO A 259 -2.02 -19.41 3.67
N LEU A 260 -3.31 -19.75 3.80
CA LEU A 260 -4.13 -19.50 4.97
C LEU A 260 -4.47 -20.81 5.68
N ASN A 261 -4.59 -20.75 7.01
CA ASN A 261 -5.04 -21.88 7.82
C ASN A 261 -6.57 -21.88 7.89
N LEU A 262 -7.21 -22.57 6.95
CA LEU A 262 -8.66 -22.75 6.95
C LEU A 262 -9.04 -23.83 7.96
N GLU A 263 -9.55 -23.43 9.13
CA GLU A 263 -10.04 -24.33 10.16
C GLU A 263 -11.51 -24.68 9.89
N GLU A 264 -11.75 -25.84 9.25
CA GLU A 264 -13.12 -26.30 8.96
C GLU A 264 -13.91 -26.61 10.26
N GLY A 265 -15.13 -26.10 10.35
CA GLY A 265 -16.01 -26.24 11.50
C GLY A 265 -17.43 -26.71 11.14
N ASP A 266 -18.35 -26.68 12.11
CA ASP A 266 -19.77 -27.02 11.86
C ASP A 266 -20.50 -25.83 11.25
N TRP A 267 -20.37 -25.67 9.93
CA TRP A 267 -21.04 -24.61 9.17
C TRP A 267 -22.57 -24.61 9.32
N THR A 268 -23.21 -25.71 9.75
CA THR A 268 -24.66 -25.73 10.00
C THR A 268 -25.06 -24.85 11.19
N GLN A 269 -24.09 -24.54 12.06
CA GLN A 269 -24.20 -23.62 13.19
C GLN A 269 -23.60 -22.24 12.90
N SER A 270 -23.45 -21.87 11.61
CA SER A 270 -22.91 -20.56 11.23
C SER A 270 -23.61 -19.41 11.96
N LEU A 271 -22.83 -18.46 12.47
CA LEU A 271 -23.32 -17.21 13.09
C LEU A 271 -23.85 -16.21 12.04
N TYR A 272 -23.64 -16.54 10.77
CA TYR A 272 -24.02 -15.73 9.62
C TYR A 272 -24.86 -16.50 8.61
N GLU A 273 -25.52 -15.75 7.76
CA GLU A 273 -26.18 -16.26 6.56
C GLU A 273 -25.86 -15.36 5.37
N VAL A 274 -25.76 -15.97 4.18
CA VAL A 274 -25.55 -15.28 2.90
C VAL A 274 -26.87 -15.29 2.15
N ILE A 275 -27.37 -14.12 1.79
CA ILE A 275 -28.69 -13.95 1.15
C ILE A 275 -28.51 -13.17 -0.14
N LEU A 276 -28.98 -13.73 -1.25
CA LEU A 276 -29.22 -12.98 -2.49
C LEU A 276 -30.59 -12.33 -2.41
N ARG A 277 -30.68 -11.02 -2.66
CA ARG A 277 -31.96 -10.29 -2.60
C ARG A 277 -32.91 -10.73 -3.70
N ASP A 278 -32.36 -10.98 -4.89
CA ASP A 278 -33.03 -11.65 -6.00
C ASP A 278 -32.05 -12.62 -6.66
N ASN A 279 -32.52 -13.85 -6.92
CA ASN A 279 -31.73 -14.92 -7.54
C ASN A 279 -32.37 -15.39 -8.86
N SER A 280 -33.20 -14.54 -9.45
CA SER A 280 -33.86 -14.79 -10.73
C SER A 280 -32.88 -14.49 -11.86
N ALA A 281 -32.86 -15.33 -12.90
CA ALA A 281 -32.02 -15.04 -14.07
C ALA A 281 -32.39 -13.66 -14.68
N GLY A 282 -31.38 -12.83 -14.91
CA GLY A 282 -31.51 -11.45 -15.39
C GLY A 282 -31.77 -10.40 -14.31
N SER A 283 -31.91 -10.77 -13.03
CA SER A 283 -32.00 -9.77 -11.95
C SER A 283 -30.61 -9.16 -11.67
N PRO A 284 -30.52 -7.87 -11.30
CA PRO A 284 -29.27 -7.28 -10.82
C PRO A 284 -28.67 -8.12 -9.68
N PHE A 285 -27.35 -8.33 -9.72
CA PHE A 285 -26.67 -9.09 -8.70
C PHE A 285 -26.58 -8.28 -7.41
N ASP A 286 -27.23 -8.79 -6.37
CA ASP A 286 -27.30 -8.12 -5.07
C ASP A 286 -27.37 -9.16 -3.94
N PHE A 287 -26.43 -9.05 -3.01
CA PHE A 287 -26.32 -9.95 -1.87
C PHE A 287 -25.94 -9.20 -0.59
N TYR A 288 -26.22 -9.84 0.54
CA TYR A 288 -25.71 -9.41 1.84
C TYR A 288 -25.41 -10.62 2.74
N VAL A 289 -24.50 -10.39 3.67
CA VAL A 289 -24.16 -11.27 4.78
C VAL A 289 -24.72 -10.65 6.05
N ARG A 290 -25.49 -11.44 6.80
CA ARG A 290 -26.16 -11.00 8.02
C ARG A 290 -25.71 -11.83 9.21
N ARG A 291 -25.41 -11.17 10.34
CA ARG A 291 -25.27 -11.84 11.65
C ARG A 291 -26.65 -12.31 12.11
N LYS A 292 -26.83 -13.62 12.32
CA LYS A 292 -28.15 -14.22 12.60
C LYS A 292 -28.78 -13.70 13.90
N ASP A 293 -27.98 -13.55 14.96
CA ASP A 293 -28.50 -13.23 16.29
C ASP A 293 -28.92 -11.76 16.44
N THR A 294 -28.20 -10.83 15.81
CA THR A 294 -28.50 -9.38 15.89
C THR A 294 -29.32 -8.88 14.70
N GLY A 295 -29.26 -9.59 13.56
CA GLY A 295 -29.83 -9.15 12.30
C GLY A 295 -29.00 -8.10 11.56
N ASN A 296 -27.82 -7.72 12.06
CA ASN A 296 -26.94 -6.73 11.43
C ASN A 296 -26.44 -7.24 10.06
N ILE A 297 -26.53 -6.38 9.04
CA ILE A 297 -25.84 -6.59 7.76
C ILE A 297 -24.38 -6.18 7.98
N ILE A 298 -23.46 -7.13 7.78
CA ILE A 298 -22.02 -6.94 8.06
C ILE A 298 -21.19 -6.81 6.78
N PHE A 299 -21.72 -7.27 5.64
CA PHE A 299 -21.07 -7.20 4.34
C PHE A 299 -22.14 -7.28 3.25
N GLU A 300 -22.13 -6.40 2.25
CA GLU A 300 -23.11 -6.42 1.18
C GLU A 300 -22.57 -5.86 -0.13
N ASN A 301 -23.22 -6.18 -1.25
CA ASN A 301 -22.99 -5.48 -2.51
C ASN A 301 -23.85 -4.21 -2.55
N PHE A 302 -23.32 -3.09 -2.04
CA PHE A 302 -24.04 -1.82 -2.03
C PHE A 302 -23.88 -1.01 -3.32
N GLY A 303 -22.72 -1.11 -3.98
CA GLY A 303 -22.37 -0.32 -5.16
C GLY A 303 -22.20 -1.16 -6.43
N PRO A 304 -21.81 -0.52 -7.56
CA PRO A 304 -21.52 -1.25 -8.79
C PRO A 304 -20.33 -2.18 -8.58
N LEU A 305 -20.53 -3.48 -8.84
CA LEU A 305 -19.46 -4.47 -8.94
C LEU A 305 -18.81 -4.34 -10.31
N ILE A 306 -17.54 -3.93 -10.34
CA ILE A 306 -16.75 -3.82 -11.57
C ILE A 306 -15.64 -4.86 -11.50
N PHE A 307 -15.47 -5.61 -12.58
CA PHE A 307 -14.49 -6.70 -12.64
C PHE A 307 -13.88 -6.77 -14.05
N GLU A 308 -12.74 -6.10 -14.20
CA GLU A 308 -11.95 -6.01 -15.43
C GLU A 308 -10.52 -6.52 -15.21
N ASP A 309 -9.74 -6.65 -16.29
CA ASP A 309 -8.38 -7.18 -16.24
C ASP A 309 -7.46 -6.38 -15.30
N GLN A 310 -7.48 -5.05 -15.38
CA GLN A 310 -6.67 -4.13 -14.57
C GLN A 310 -7.49 -3.14 -13.73
N PHE A 311 -8.76 -3.45 -13.48
CA PHE A 311 -9.60 -2.66 -12.58
C PHE A 311 -10.72 -3.50 -11.94
N LEU A 312 -10.67 -3.62 -10.63
CA LEU A 312 -11.68 -4.28 -9.81
C LEU A 312 -12.24 -3.26 -8.82
N GLN A 313 -13.57 -3.20 -8.66
CA GLN A 313 -14.22 -2.37 -7.66
C GLN A 313 -15.34 -3.13 -6.94
N PHE A 314 -15.35 -3.03 -5.61
CA PHE A 314 -16.41 -3.57 -4.77
C PHE A 314 -16.75 -2.57 -3.66
N THR A 315 -18.03 -2.37 -3.38
CA THR A 315 -18.49 -1.44 -2.35
C THR A 315 -19.44 -2.13 -1.37
N THR A 316 -19.14 -2.02 -0.08
CA THR A 316 -19.99 -2.55 1.01
C THR A 316 -20.40 -1.45 1.96
N SER A 317 -21.60 -1.55 2.52
CA SER A 317 -21.94 -0.77 3.72
C SER A 317 -21.29 -1.38 4.95
N LEU A 318 -21.22 -0.61 6.02
CA LEU A 318 -20.76 -1.06 7.34
C LEU A 318 -21.89 -0.86 8.37
N PRO A 319 -22.02 -1.76 9.36
CA PRO A 319 -23.05 -1.66 10.39
C PRO A 319 -22.84 -0.49 11.37
N SER A 320 -21.61 0.03 11.46
CA SER A 320 -21.26 1.15 12.34
C SER A 320 -20.03 1.92 11.80
N GLU A 321 -19.78 3.11 12.35
CA GLU A 321 -18.59 3.92 12.06
C GLU A 321 -17.31 3.42 12.78
N ARG A 322 -17.38 2.33 13.53
CA ARG A 322 -16.28 1.83 14.40
C ARG A 322 -15.31 0.95 13.62
N LEU A 323 -14.72 1.53 12.57
CA LEU A 323 -13.80 0.87 11.63
C LEU A 323 -12.33 1.02 12.07
N TYR A 324 -11.62 -0.10 12.15
CA TYR A 324 -10.20 -0.20 12.52
C TYR A 324 -9.45 -1.14 11.58
N GLY A 325 -8.14 -0.94 11.43
CA GLY A 325 -7.29 -1.78 10.57
C GLY A 325 -6.81 -1.04 9.33
N PHE A 326 -6.61 -1.78 8.24
CA PHE A 326 -5.83 -1.41 7.07
C PHE A 326 -4.36 -1.07 7.39
N GLY A 327 -3.56 -0.93 6.34
CA GLY A 327 -2.19 -0.47 6.47
C GLY A 327 -1.30 -0.86 5.28
N GLU A 328 -0.05 -0.44 5.25
CA GLU A 328 0.57 0.46 6.22
C GLU A 328 0.41 1.93 5.79
N ASN A 329 -0.17 2.73 6.68
CA ASN A 329 -0.44 4.16 6.48
C ASN A 329 -0.28 4.90 7.82
N VAL A 330 -0.12 6.22 7.79
CA VAL A 330 -0.25 7.06 8.99
C VAL A 330 -1.68 7.59 9.07
N HIS A 331 -2.54 6.89 9.81
CA HIS A 331 -3.89 7.37 10.08
C HIS A 331 -3.88 8.55 11.06
N GLU A 332 -4.82 9.48 10.91
CA GLU A 332 -4.98 10.61 11.83
C GLU A 332 -5.39 10.16 13.23
N THR A 333 -6.21 9.11 13.31
CA THR A 333 -6.72 8.51 14.53
C THR A 333 -6.81 7.00 14.39
N TYR A 334 -6.86 6.26 15.50
CA TYR A 334 -6.97 4.80 15.46
C TYR A 334 -8.30 4.32 14.88
N ARG A 335 -9.42 4.92 15.32
CA ARG A 335 -10.74 4.77 14.66
C ARG A 335 -10.76 5.62 13.40
N HIS A 336 -11.22 5.08 12.28
CA HIS A 336 -11.45 5.89 11.08
C HIS A 336 -12.58 6.91 11.33
N ARG A 337 -12.33 8.18 11.02
CA ARG A 337 -13.29 9.27 11.21
C ARG A 337 -14.12 9.48 9.96
N PHE A 338 -15.36 9.01 9.99
CA PHE A 338 -16.30 9.15 8.92
C PHE A 338 -16.82 10.59 8.78
N SER A 339 -16.92 11.06 7.53
CA SER A 339 -17.61 12.29 7.16
C SER A 339 -18.27 12.08 5.79
N SER A 340 -18.97 13.11 5.29
CA SER A 340 -19.45 13.11 3.91
C SER A 340 -18.34 13.30 2.87
N GLU A 341 -17.11 13.58 3.31
CA GLU A 341 -15.95 13.67 2.42
C GLU A 341 -15.36 12.28 2.20
N HIS A 342 -14.95 12.03 0.97
CA HIS A 342 -14.35 10.77 0.55
C HIS A 342 -12.89 10.73 0.99
N ARG A 343 -12.54 9.76 1.83
CA ARG A 343 -11.16 9.54 2.28
C ARG A 343 -10.62 8.28 1.64
N THR A 344 -9.62 8.43 0.76
CA THR A 344 -8.97 7.30 0.06
C THR A 344 -7.57 7.09 0.61
N PHE A 345 -7.23 5.84 0.92
CA PHE A 345 -5.89 5.43 1.34
C PHE A 345 -5.34 4.36 0.38
N PRO A 346 -4.18 4.59 -0.24
CA PRO A 346 -3.54 3.60 -1.09
C PRO A 346 -2.80 2.55 -0.25
N MET A 347 -2.72 1.33 -0.79
CA MET A 347 -1.99 0.18 -0.26
C MET A 347 -1.13 -0.43 -1.37
N PHE A 348 0.18 -0.18 -1.27
CA PHE A 348 1.20 -0.73 -2.16
C PHE A 348 2.55 -0.55 -1.49
N THR A 349 3.32 -1.62 -1.25
CA THR A 349 4.51 -1.52 -0.39
C THR A 349 5.54 -0.55 -0.97
N ARG A 350 6.04 0.40 -0.18
CA ARG A 350 6.86 1.51 -0.67
C ARG A 350 7.81 2.02 0.41
N ASP A 351 9.01 2.38 -0.03
CA ASP A 351 9.98 3.09 0.81
C ASP A 351 9.69 4.61 0.83
N LEU A 352 8.85 5.01 1.78
CA LEU A 352 8.52 6.41 2.07
C LEU A 352 8.48 6.62 3.57
N SER A 353 9.00 7.76 4.02
CA SER A 353 8.93 8.14 5.43
C SER A 353 7.49 8.45 5.88
N PRO A 354 7.10 8.06 7.10
CA PRO A 354 5.76 8.24 7.65
C PRO A 354 5.53 9.68 8.17
N TYR A 355 5.41 10.65 7.26
CA TYR A 355 5.18 12.08 7.61
C TYR A 355 3.69 12.49 7.66
N GLY A 356 2.75 11.53 7.71
CA GLY A 356 1.31 11.80 7.67
C GLY A 356 0.75 11.89 6.25
N GLY A 357 -0.58 12.06 6.16
CA GLY A 357 -1.32 12.15 4.90
C GLY A 357 -1.72 10.79 4.30
N TYR A 358 -2.35 10.84 3.13
CA TYR A 358 -2.92 9.68 2.44
C TYR A 358 -1.87 8.92 1.60
N ARG A 359 -0.81 8.41 2.26
CA ARG A 359 0.31 7.73 1.59
C ARG A 359 0.36 6.24 1.91
N ASN A 360 0.77 5.44 0.93
CA ASN A 360 1.17 4.05 1.13
C ASN A 360 2.61 3.99 1.68
N LEU A 361 2.85 3.08 2.63
CA LEU A 361 4.16 2.89 3.27
C LEU A 361 4.67 1.46 3.04
N TYR A 362 5.42 0.91 3.99
CA TYR A 362 6.27 -0.25 3.78
C TYR A 362 5.49 -1.57 3.66
N GLY A 363 4.41 -1.71 4.42
CA GLY A 363 3.52 -2.87 4.40
C GLY A 363 2.24 -2.70 3.58
N MET A 364 1.63 -3.83 3.24
CA MET A 364 0.27 -3.92 2.69
C MET A 364 -0.54 -4.88 3.57
N GLN A 365 -1.49 -4.33 4.32
CA GLN A 365 -2.33 -5.02 5.29
C GLN A 365 -3.80 -4.84 4.92
N PRO A 366 -4.32 -5.59 3.94
CA PRO A 366 -5.69 -5.45 3.44
C PRO A 366 -6.69 -6.17 4.36
N TYR A 367 -6.66 -5.84 5.66
CA TYR A 367 -7.54 -6.39 6.69
C TYR A 367 -8.13 -5.27 7.54
N TYR A 368 -9.44 -5.31 7.77
CA TYR A 368 -10.13 -4.40 8.67
C TYR A 368 -11.05 -5.15 9.62
N GLN A 369 -11.44 -4.48 10.70
CA GLN A 369 -12.49 -4.91 11.62
C GLN A 369 -13.47 -3.78 11.90
N VAL A 370 -14.72 -4.14 12.20
CA VAL A 370 -15.76 -3.21 12.62
C VAL A 370 -16.43 -3.74 13.88
N VAL A 371 -16.46 -2.90 14.92
CA VAL A 371 -17.28 -3.15 16.11
C VAL A 371 -18.72 -2.79 15.76
N GLU A 372 -19.57 -3.78 15.59
CA GLU A 372 -20.90 -3.66 14.99
C GLU A 372 -21.90 -2.91 15.89
N ASP A 373 -21.82 -3.12 17.20
CA ASP A 373 -22.82 -2.64 18.16
C ASP A 373 -22.22 -2.31 19.54
N GLU A 374 -23.06 -1.79 20.44
CA GLU A 374 -22.70 -1.43 21.82
C GLU A 374 -22.35 -2.63 22.70
N VAL A 375 -22.68 -3.87 22.31
CA VAL A 375 -22.32 -5.06 23.08
C VAL A 375 -20.89 -5.49 22.76
N GLY A 376 -20.38 -5.12 21.58
CA GLY A 376 -19.03 -5.40 21.14
C GLY A 376 -18.93 -6.49 20.07
N ASN A 377 -20.06 -6.94 19.50
CA ASN A 377 -20.01 -7.88 18.38
C ASN A 377 -19.11 -7.29 17.30
N THR A 378 -18.18 -8.08 16.78
CA THR A 378 -17.17 -7.56 15.85
C THR A 378 -17.06 -8.53 14.67
N HIS A 379 -16.97 -8.00 13.46
CA HIS A 379 -16.53 -8.76 12.30
C HIS A 379 -15.25 -8.17 11.73
N GLY A 380 -14.50 -8.99 11.00
CA GLY A 380 -13.31 -8.58 10.28
C GLY A 380 -13.30 -9.17 8.88
N VAL A 381 -12.68 -8.48 7.95
CA VAL A 381 -12.57 -8.90 6.56
C VAL A 381 -11.12 -8.80 6.12
N LEU A 382 -10.54 -9.95 5.76
CA LEU A 382 -9.28 -10.01 5.02
C LEU A 382 -9.60 -10.04 3.53
N ILE A 383 -9.01 -9.12 2.79
CA ILE A 383 -9.11 -9.04 1.33
C ILE A 383 -7.81 -9.65 0.79
N LEU A 384 -7.85 -10.92 0.40
CA LEU A 384 -6.67 -11.66 -0.06
C LEU A 384 -6.32 -11.25 -1.51
N ASN A 385 -5.69 -10.10 -1.63
CA ASN A 385 -5.16 -9.54 -2.87
C ASN A 385 -3.86 -8.78 -2.55
N SER A 386 -2.87 -8.83 -3.44
CA SER A 386 -1.56 -8.18 -3.27
C SER A 386 -1.18 -7.21 -4.38
N ASN A 387 -2.06 -7.00 -5.37
CA ASN A 387 -1.91 -5.95 -6.36
C ASN A 387 -2.04 -4.57 -5.67
N ALA A 388 -1.56 -3.51 -6.32
CA ALA A 388 -1.81 -2.17 -5.82
C ALA A 388 -3.32 -1.94 -5.70
N MET A 389 -3.75 -1.49 -4.53
CA MET A 389 -5.15 -1.24 -4.26
C MET A 389 -5.30 -0.04 -3.35
N GLU A 390 -6.53 0.39 -3.18
CA GLU A 390 -6.90 1.45 -2.28
C GLU A 390 -8.27 1.17 -1.69
N TYR A 391 -8.49 1.72 -0.50
CA TYR A 391 -9.79 1.73 0.13
C TYR A 391 -10.24 3.16 0.33
N GLU A 392 -11.53 3.39 0.09
CA GLU A 392 -12.19 4.66 0.34
C GLU A 392 -13.32 4.44 1.32
N TYR A 393 -13.49 5.35 2.28
CA TYR A 393 -14.62 5.35 3.20
C TYR A 393 -15.24 6.73 3.29
N ALA A 394 -16.57 6.75 3.46
CA ALA A 394 -17.36 7.95 3.69
C ALA A 394 -18.73 7.58 4.27
N LEU A 395 -19.55 8.61 4.54
CA LEU A 395 -20.96 8.47 4.90
C LEU A 395 -21.84 8.64 3.67
N LYS A 396 -22.87 7.80 3.58
CA LYS A 396 -23.98 7.98 2.64
C LYS A 396 -24.83 9.20 3.02
N GLU A 397 -25.75 9.58 2.15
CA GLU A 397 -26.75 10.63 2.42
C GLU A 397 -27.59 10.37 3.68
N ASP A 398 -27.92 9.09 3.94
CA ASP A 398 -28.66 8.65 5.12
C ASP A 398 -27.79 8.51 6.39
N ARG A 399 -26.52 8.95 6.32
CA ARG A 399 -25.51 8.87 7.39
C ARG A 399 -25.03 7.46 7.72
N SER A 400 -25.38 6.44 6.95
CA SER A 400 -24.76 5.11 7.12
C SER A 400 -23.34 5.08 6.53
N PRO A 401 -22.38 4.39 7.17
CA PRO A 401 -21.02 4.29 6.68
C PRO A 401 -20.88 3.25 5.56
N TYR A 402 -19.94 3.49 4.65
CA TYR A 402 -19.59 2.53 3.61
C TYR A 402 -18.09 2.53 3.30
N LEU A 403 -17.66 1.48 2.63
CA LEU A 403 -16.28 1.23 2.20
C LEU A 403 -16.28 0.79 0.73
N THR A 404 -15.47 1.44 -0.09
CA THR A 404 -15.19 1.09 -1.48
C THR A 404 -13.76 0.58 -1.60
N LEU A 405 -13.58 -0.60 -2.19
CA LEU A 405 -12.29 -1.21 -2.50
C LEU A 405 -12.03 -1.10 -4.00
N ARG A 406 -10.84 -0.64 -4.38
CA ARG A 406 -10.38 -0.58 -5.78
C ARG A 406 -9.03 -1.26 -5.91
N SER A 407 -8.90 -2.23 -6.81
CA SER A 407 -7.65 -2.95 -7.08
C SER A 407 -7.33 -2.93 -8.57
N ILE A 408 -6.05 -2.89 -8.92
CA ILE A 408 -5.62 -2.93 -10.33
C ILE A 408 -5.36 -4.35 -10.85
N GLY A 409 -5.62 -5.39 -10.07
CA GLY A 409 -5.33 -6.75 -10.51
C GLY A 409 -5.76 -7.82 -9.50
N GLY A 410 -5.43 -9.07 -9.80
CA GLY A 410 -5.77 -10.22 -8.97
C GLY A 410 -7.27 -10.50 -8.91
N ILE A 411 -7.79 -11.02 -7.81
CA ILE A 411 -9.24 -11.27 -7.66
C ILE A 411 -9.75 -10.60 -6.38
N PHE A 412 -11.07 -10.58 -6.20
CA PHE A 412 -11.62 -10.32 -4.87
C PHE A 412 -11.86 -11.66 -4.17
N ASP A 413 -11.02 -11.93 -3.19
CA ASP A 413 -11.13 -13.08 -2.31
C ASP A 413 -11.24 -12.57 -0.87
N PHE A 414 -12.44 -12.64 -0.31
CA PHE A 414 -12.79 -12.08 0.99
C PHE A 414 -12.95 -13.19 2.02
N HIS A 415 -12.14 -13.15 3.08
CA HIS A 415 -12.37 -13.95 4.27
C HIS A 415 -13.00 -13.10 5.36
N ILE A 416 -14.27 -13.39 5.65
CA ILE A 416 -15.09 -12.70 6.64
C ILE A 416 -15.09 -13.55 7.92
N LEU A 417 -14.63 -12.94 9.01
CA LEU A 417 -14.52 -13.55 10.33
C LEU A 417 -15.46 -12.86 11.31
N MET A 418 -16.05 -13.62 12.24
CA MET A 418 -17.03 -13.09 13.18
C MET A 418 -16.73 -13.49 14.62
N GLY A 419 -16.51 -12.49 15.48
CA GLY A 419 -16.36 -12.66 16.92
C GLY A 419 -17.51 -12.05 17.70
N PRO A 420 -17.80 -12.55 18.92
CA PRO A 420 -18.61 -11.83 19.89
C PRO A 420 -17.88 -10.61 20.49
N SER A 421 -16.55 -10.53 20.33
CA SER A 421 -15.76 -9.34 20.62
C SER A 421 -14.55 -9.21 19.69
N SER A 422 -13.87 -8.06 19.74
CA SER A 422 -12.63 -7.83 18.99
C SER A 422 -11.48 -8.75 19.45
N ILE A 423 -11.52 -9.27 20.69
CA ILE A 423 -10.54 -10.27 21.15
C ILE A 423 -10.71 -11.57 20.39
N GLU A 424 -11.88 -12.19 20.41
CA GLU A 424 -12.13 -13.46 19.71
C GLU A 424 -11.95 -13.30 18.20
N LEU A 425 -12.32 -12.14 17.63
CA LEU A 425 -12.03 -11.86 16.22
C LEU A 425 -10.53 -11.87 15.93
N ASN A 426 -9.70 -11.24 16.78
CA ASN A 426 -8.25 -11.25 16.60
C ASN A 426 -7.65 -12.66 16.77
N GLN A 427 -8.22 -13.49 17.65
CA GLN A 427 -7.84 -14.89 17.78
C GLN A 427 -8.12 -15.67 16.49
N GLN A 428 -9.29 -15.46 15.87
CA GLN A 428 -9.65 -16.06 14.58
C GLN A 428 -8.72 -15.58 13.46
N TYR A 429 -8.51 -14.26 13.34
CA TYR A 429 -7.64 -13.69 12.31
C TYR A 429 -6.21 -14.23 12.41
N THR A 430 -5.65 -14.27 13.62
CA THR A 430 -4.30 -14.81 13.83
C THR A 430 -4.23 -16.33 13.71
N SER A 431 -5.31 -17.08 13.92
CA SER A 431 -5.37 -18.49 13.51
C SER A 431 -5.27 -18.60 11.98
N LEU A 432 -6.09 -17.81 11.26
CA LEU A 432 -6.16 -17.81 9.79
C LEU A 432 -4.82 -17.48 9.13
N VAL A 433 -4.19 -16.36 9.50
CA VAL A 433 -2.93 -15.90 8.84
C VAL A 433 -1.67 -16.46 9.49
N GLY A 434 -1.80 -17.14 10.64
CA GLY A 434 -0.70 -17.70 11.41
C GLY A 434 -0.36 -16.88 12.66
N ARG A 435 -0.37 -17.55 13.81
CA ARG A 435 -0.19 -16.89 15.11
C ARG A 435 1.23 -16.33 15.25
N PRO A 436 1.38 -15.15 15.88
CA PRO A 436 2.70 -14.58 16.06
C PRO A 436 3.66 -15.50 16.80
N PHE A 437 4.94 -15.45 16.42
CA PHE A 437 5.97 -16.22 17.12
C PHE A 437 6.16 -15.73 18.56
N ILE A 438 6.66 -16.63 19.41
CA ILE A 438 7.17 -16.24 20.72
C ILE A 438 8.60 -15.70 20.59
N PRO A 439 8.86 -14.41 20.90
CA PRO A 439 10.19 -13.85 20.80
C PRO A 439 11.14 -14.49 21.83
N PRO A 440 12.47 -14.45 21.59
CA PRO A 440 13.42 -14.71 22.67
C PRO A 440 13.31 -13.61 23.73
N TYR A 441 13.40 -13.95 25.02
CA TYR A 441 13.14 -13.01 26.11
C TYR A 441 14.00 -11.72 26.04
N TRP A 442 15.26 -11.85 25.61
CA TRP A 442 16.18 -10.72 25.45
C TRP A 442 15.74 -9.71 24.40
N SER A 443 14.94 -10.09 23.40
CA SER A 443 14.49 -9.16 22.37
C SER A 443 13.42 -8.18 22.86
N LEU A 444 12.84 -8.41 24.04
CA LEU A 444 11.97 -7.47 24.72
C LEU A 444 12.76 -6.41 25.50
N GLY A 445 14.06 -6.57 25.69
CA GLY A 445 14.91 -5.55 26.29
C GLY A 445 15.05 -4.31 25.39
N PHE A 446 15.59 -3.24 25.97
CA PHE A 446 15.84 -1.99 25.26
C PHE A 446 17.00 -2.12 24.27
N GLN A 447 16.89 -1.39 23.17
CA GLN A 447 17.75 -1.54 22.01
C GLN A 447 18.28 -0.20 21.53
N LEU A 448 19.56 -0.14 21.20
CA LEU A 448 20.22 1.05 20.64
C LEU A 448 20.71 0.79 19.22
N CYS A 449 20.42 1.75 18.34
CA CYS A 449 20.86 1.78 16.96
C CYS A 449 21.11 3.22 16.51
N ARG A 450 21.94 3.41 15.49
CA ARG A 450 21.88 4.57 14.61
C ARG A 450 22.38 4.19 13.23
N TRP A 451 21.85 4.85 12.22
CA TRP A 451 22.50 5.00 10.94
C TRP A 451 23.56 6.11 11.03
N GLY A 452 24.77 5.82 10.58
CA GLY A 452 25.90 6.76 10.55
C GLY A 452 26.80 6.73 11.78
N TYR A 453 27.05 5.57 12.39
CA TYR A 453 28.20 5.46 13.31
C TYR A 453 29.50 5.67 12.52
N GLN A 454 30.40 6.51 13.02
CA GLN A 454 31.64 6.86 12.31
C GLN A 454 32.64 5.72 12.26
N ASN A 455 32.75 4.95 13.35
CA ASN A 455 33.67 3.83 13.51
C ASN A 455 33.30 3.02 14.77
N LEU A 456 34.04 1.94 15.02
CA LEU A 456 33.84 1.09 16.19
C LEU A 456 34.01 1.82 17.54
N ASP A 457 34.86 2.84 17.62
CA ASP A 457 35.09 3.54 18.89
C ASP A 457 33.85 4.36 19.30
N GLU A 458 33.14 4.96 18.33
CA GLU A 458 31.85 5.60 18.63
C GLU A 458 30.83 4.60 19.17
N VAL A 459 30.75 3.39 18.59
CA VAL A 459 29.86 2.33 19.09
C VAL A 459 30.22 1.95 20.54
N LYS A 460 31.52 1.79 20.83
CA LYS A 460 32.00 1.51 22.20
C LYS A 460 31.66 2.62 23.17
N ASP A 461 31.82 3.87 22.77
CA ASP A 461 31.51 5.03 23.60
C ASP A 461 30.02 5.10 23.92
N VAL A 462 29.14 4.77 22.97
CA VAL A 462 27.67 4.73 23.15
C VAL A 462 27.30 3.68 24.19
N VAL A 463 27.78 2.46 24.02
CA VAL A 463 27.51 1.36 24.96
C VAL A 463 28.07 1.68 26.34
N THR A 464 29.30 2.20 26.41
CA THR A 464 29.98 2.52 27.67
C THR A 464 29.24 3.61 28.45
N ARG A 465 28.87 4.72 27.81
CA ARG A 465 28.15 5.81 28.50
C ARG A 465 26.73 5.42 28.89
N THR A 466 26.05 4.59 28.09
CA THR A 466 24.71 4.05 28.42
C THR A 466 24.76 3.21 29.68
N ARG A 467 25.76 2.33 29.78
CA ARG A 467 25.96 1.49 30.97
C ARG A 467 26.42 2.29 32.18
N ALA A 468 27.31 3.25 31.99
CA ALA A 468 27.74 4.17 33.05
C ALA A 468 26.57 4.98 33.63
N ALA A 469 25.58 5.33 32.79
CA ALA A 469 24.34 5.99 33.20
C ALA A 469 23.32 5.05 33.90
N GLY A 470 23.62 3.75 33.99
CA GLY A 470 22.77 2.75 34.62
C GLY A 470 21.50 2.43 33.83
N ILE A 471 21.49 2.67 32.52
CA ILE A 471 20.34 2.46 31.66
C ILE A 471 20.32 1.00 31.19
N PRO A 472 19.20 0.26 31.36
CA PRO A 472 19.08 -1.10 30.85
C PRO A 472 19.25 -1.16 29.32
N GLN A 473 20.02 -2.13 28.82
CA GLN A 473 20.27 -2.35 27.40
C GLN A 473 20.54 -3.84 27.14
N ASP A 474 19.76 -4.45 26.25
CA ASP A 474 19.96 -5.83 25.83
C ASP A 474 20.56 -5.96 24.43
N ILE A 475 20.36 -4.97 23.56
CA ILE A 475 20.75 -5.08 22.15
C ILE A 475 21.48 -3.82 21.69
N GLN A 476 22.61 -4.03 21.03
CA GLN A 476 23.29 -3.04 20.21
C GLN A 476 23.16 -3.41 18.74
N TYR A 477 22.82 -2.43 17.92
CA TYR A 477 22.80 -2.55 16.46
C TYR A 477 24.01 -1.83 15.85
N VAL A 478 24.43 -2.31 14.69
CA VAL A 478 25.20 -1.53 13.73
C VAL A 478 24.42 -1.52 12.41
N ASP A 479 24.19 -0.32 11.91
CA ASP A 479 23.56 -0.12 10.60
C ASP A 479 24.59 -0.32 9.48
N ILE A 480 24.23 -0.07 8.24
CA ILE A 480 25.02 -0.36 7.03
C ILE A 480 26.48 0.17 7.05
N ASP A 481 26.82 1.09 7.96
CA ASP A 481 28.16 1.68 8.11
C ASP A 481 29.23 0.65 8.49
N TYR A 482 28.87 -0.49 9.10
CA TYR A 482 29.86 -1.53 9.43
C TYR A 482 30.38 -2.28 8.20
N MET A 483 29.63 -2.25 7.10
CA MET A 483 29.90 -3.01 5.89
C MET A 483 30.97 -2.33 5.05
N ASP A 484 31.81 -3.10 4.37
CA ASP A 484 32.73 -2.59 3.34
C ASP A 484 31.90 -2.11 2.14
N GLU A 485 31.92 -0.80 1.90
CA GLU A 485 31.14 -0.11 0.86
C GLU A 485 29.65 -0.50 0.87
N ARG A 486 29.05 -0.67 2.07
CA ARG A 486 27.62 -1.03 2.24
C ARG A 486 27.20 -2.35 1.58
N LYS A 487 28.16 -3.25 1.32
CA LYS A 487 27.90 -4.57 0.74
C LYS A 487 27.50 -5.56 1.83
N ASP A 488 26.41 -6.28 1.62
CA ASP A 488 26.00 -7.35 2.53
C ASP A 488 27.14 -8.38 2.74
N PHE A 489 27.21 -8.91 3.97
CA PHE A 489 28.18 -9.92 4.40
C PHE A 489 29.66 -9.50 4.31
N THR A 490 29.96 -8.20 4.26
CA THR A 490 31.33 -7.66 4.36
C THR A 490 31.52 -6.90 5.68
N LEU A 491 32.76 -6.49 5.94
CA LEU A 491 33.16 -5.69 7.10
C LEU A 491 34.16 -4.64 6.64
N ASP A 492 33.91 -3.36 6.94
CA ASP A 492 34.90 -2.31 6.78
C ASP A 492 36.05 -2.54 7.77
N VAL A 493 37.16 -3.06 7.26
CA VAL A 493 38.32 -3.42 8.08
C VAL A 493 39.08 -2.19 8.62
N VAL A 494 38.86 -1.00 8.06
CA VAL A 494 39.49 0.25 8.50
C VAL A 494 38.75 0.82 9.70
N ASN A 495 37.44 1.03 9.58
CA ASN A 495 36.64 1.69 10.62
C ASN A 495 36.05 0.70 11.63
N PHE A 496 35.85 -0.56 11.24
CA PHE A 496 35.17 -1.58 12.04
C PHE A 496 35.94 -2.91 12.15
N GLY A 497 37.24 -2.96 11.81
CA GLY A 497 38.02 -4.20 11.84
C GLY A 497 38.06 -4.94 13.18
N GLY A 498 37.92 -4.22 14.30
CA GLY A 498 37.84 -4.81 15.65
C GLY A 498 36.44 -5.24 16.10
N LEU A 499 35.42 -5.06 15.26
CA LEU A 499 34.01 -5.33 15.61
C LEU A 499 33.78 -6.79 16.05
N PRO A 500 34.34 -7.83 15.38
CA PRO A 500 34.13 -9.22 15.81
C PRO A 500 34.63 -9.50 17.24
N ASP A 501 35.75 -8.90 17.64
CA ASP A 501 36.27 -9.02 19.01
C ASP A 501 35.38 -8.31 20.01
N TYR A 502 34.95 -7.08 19.68
CA TYR A 502 34.06 -6.32 20.54
C TYR A 502 32.69 -7.00 20.73
N VAL A 503 32.13 -7.60 19.67
CA VAL A 503 30.89 -8.39 19.77
C VAL A 503 31.06 -9.56 20.74
N ARG A 504 32.21 -10.24 20.75
CA ARG A 504 32.49 -11.31 21.73
C ARG A 504 32.56 -10.77 23.16
N GLU A 505 33.16 -9.60 23.34
CA GLU A 505 33.28 -8.92 24.63
C GLU A 505 31.91 -8.59 25.22
N VAL A 506 31.09 -7.82 24.51
CA VAL A 506 29.78 -7.36 25.04
C VAL A 506 28.76 -8.49 25.19
N LYS A 507 28.87 -9.56 24.38
CA LYS A 507 28.07 -10.78 24.57
C LYS A 507 28.35 -11.45 25.91
N ALA A 508 29.60 -11.48 26.36
CA ALA A 508 29.95 -12.01 27.68
C ALA A 508 29.33 -11.18 28.83
N GLU A 509 28.93 -9.95 28.55
CA GLU A 509 28.30 -9.04 29.50
C GLU A 509 26.76 -9.06 29.43
N GLY A 510 26.19 -9.80 28.48
CA GLY A 510 24.75 -9.97 28.32
C GLY A 510 24.12 -9.09 27.25
N ILE A 511 24.92 -8.41 26.41
CA ILE A 511 24.43 -7.62 25.29
C ILE A 511 24.46 -8.45 24.00
N HIS A 512 23.32 -8.50 23.32
CA HIS A 512 23.16 -9.09 22.00
C HIS A 512 23.52 -8.08 20.92
N PHE A 513 23.98 -8.58 19.78
CA PHE A 513 24.38 -7.76 18.65
C PHE A 513 23.57 -8.12 17.43
N THR A 514 22.91 -7.13 16.83
CA THR A 514 22.07 -7.30 15.64
C THR A 514 22.63 -6.47 14.50
N VAL A 515 22.60 -7.03 13.30
CA VAL A 515 23.09 -6.35 12.07
C VAL A 515 21.93 -6.18 11.10
N ILE A 516 21.98 -5.12 10.30
CA ILE A 516 21.12 -4.97 9.13
C ILE A 516 21.65 -5.83 7.99
N LEU A 517 20.74 -6.33 7.15
CA LEU A 517 21.04 -6.90 5.83
C LEU A 517 20.08 -6.24 4.85
N ALA A 518 20.57 -5.84 3.69
CA ALA A 518 19.80 -5.04 2.74
C ALA A 518 19.86 -5.63 1.34
N VAL A 519 18.68 -5.84 0.75
CA VAL A 519 18.55 -6.15 -0.67
C VAL A 519 18.31 -4.84 -1.41
N VAL A 520 19.38 -4.21 -1.90
CA VAL A 520 19.31 -2.89 -2.55
C VAL A 520 19.38 -3.05 -4.07
N PHE A 521 18.34 -2.58 -4.75
CA PHE A 521 18.36 -2.32 -6.19
C PHE A 521 17.98 -0.86 -6.39
N GLY A 522 18.95 -0.03 -6.76
CA GLY A 522 18.68 1.36 -7.14
C GLY A 522 18.08 1.44 -8.55
N THR A 523 16.83 1.00 -8.71
CA THR A 523 16.12 1.02 -9.99
C THR A 523 15.32 2.31 -10.17
N ASN A 524 15.15 2.75 -11.42
CA ASN A 524 14.36 3.94 -11.82
C ASN A 524 14.89 5.34 -11.41
N ASP A 525 16.09 5.46 -10.84
CA ASP A 525 16.73 6.77 -10.59
C ASP A 525 17.75 7.15 -11.69
N ASP A 526 17.91 8.47 -11.95
CA ASP A 526 18.92 8.99 -12.89
C ASP A 526 20.36 8.74 -12.39
N ARG A 527 20.51 8.72 -11.07
CA ARG A 527 21.67 8.20 -10.35
C ARG A 527 21.12 7.45 -9.13
N PRO A 528 21.03 6.11 -9.17
CA PRO A 528 20.80 5.38 -7.92
C PRO A 528 21.83 5.82 -6.89
N GLU A 529 21.43 5.93 -5.61
CA GLU A 529 22.24 6.51 -4.52
C GLU A 529 23.74 6.34 -4.79
N GLU A 530 24.46 7.46 -4.96
CA GLU A 530 25.87 7.50 -5.40
C GLU A 530 26.81 6.62 -4.56
N ASP A 531 26.36 6.18 -3.39
CA ASP A 531 27.08 5.31 -2.48
C ASP A 531 26.98 3.80 -2.80
N PHE A 532 26.02 3.34 -3.61
CA PHE A 532 25.82 1.92 -3.94
C PHE A 532 26.34 1.51 -5.31
N TYR A 533 26.73 2.48 -6.15
CA TYR A 533 27.15 2.24 -7.53
C TYR A 533 28.58 2.73 -7.78
N PRO A 534 29.53 1.84 -8.15
CA PRO A 534 30.86 2.25 -8.55
C PRO A 534 30.80 3.21 -9.75
N PRO A 535 31.49 4.36 -9.71
CA PRO A 535 31.50 5.33 -10.82
C PRO A 535 32.12 4.77 -12.11
N GLU A 536 32.71 3.58 -12.04
CA GLU A 536 33.40 2.90 -13.15
C GLU A 536 32.47 2.00 -13.99
N LEU A 537 31.23 1.74 -13.54
CA LEU A 537 30.27 0.97 -14.32
C LEU A 537 29.64 1.84 -15.43
N PRO A 538 29.43 1.29 -16.65
CA PRO A 538 28.81 2.03 -17.75
C PRO A 538 27.38 2.49 -17.41
N ASP A 539 26.85 3.54 -18.05
CA ASP A 539 25.45 3.97 -17.89
C ASP A 539 24.49 2.89 -18.44
N TRP A 540 24.13 1.91 -17.63
CA TRP A 540 23.01 1.02 -17.91
C TRP A 540 21.75 1.65 -17.31
N SER A 541 20.81 2.00 -18.18
CA SER A 541 19.53 2.58 -17.75
C SER A 541 18.71 1.50 -17.04
N LEU A 542 18.62 1.58 -15.71
CA LEU A 542 17.70 0.82 -14.88
C LEU A 542 16.24 1.29 -14.96
N LYS A 543 15.93 2.21 -15.88
CA LYS A 543 14.58 2.70 -16.09
C LYS A 543 13.71 1.64 -16.76
N CYS A 544 12.49 1.49 -16.25
CA CYS A 544 11.51 0.59 -16.83
C CYS A 544 11.13 0.97 -18.26
N PRO A 545 11.02 0.00 -19.18
CA PRO A 545 10.44 0.25 -20.49
C PRO A 545 8.95 0.63 -20.32
N PRO A 546 8.38 1.53 -21.15
CA PRO A 546 6.94 1.79 -21.12
C PRO A 546 6.14 0.50 -21.32
N ASN A 547 5.22 0.20 -20.40
CA ASN A 547 4.34 -0.97 -20.49
C ASN A 547 3.08 -0.77 -19.62
N ARG A 548 2.05 -1.58 -19.87
CA ARG A 548 0.75 -1.50 -19.19
C ARG A 548 0.77 -1.86 -17.70
N TRP A 549 1.87 -2.41 -17.17
CA TRP A 549 1.99 -2.77 -15.76
C TRP A 549 2.54 -1.59 -14.95
N ASP A 550 3.56 -0.91 -15.49
CA ASP A 550 4.13 0.30 -14.88
C ASP A 550 3.24 1.54 -15.06
N TYR A 551 2.36 1.53 -16.08
CA TYR A 551 1.33 2.53 -16.38
C TYR A 551 -0.04 1.84 -16.59
N PRO A 552 -0.68 1.37 -15.50
CA PRO A 552 -1.99 0.76 -15.59
C PRO A 552 -3.05 1.79 -16.01
N PRO A 553 -4.11 1.37 -16.73
CA PRO A 553 -5.18 2.28 -17.16
C PRO A 553 -5.87 3.01 -16.00
N TYR A 554 -6.05 2.32 -14.87
CA TYR A 554 -6.38 2.92 -13.59
C TYR A 554 -5.14 3.01 -12.71
N THR A 555 -4.82 4.23 -12.28
CA THR A 555 -3.71 4.47 -11.36
C THR A 555 -4.26 4.76 -9.97
N THR A 556 -4.02 3.86 -9.02
CA THR A 556 -4.36 4.08 -7.60
C THR A 556 -3.74 5.39 -7.08
N ALA A 557 -4.24 5.91 -5.97
CA ALA A 557 -3.71 7.11 -5.30
C ALA A 557 -2.27 6.94 -4.74
N HIS A 558 -1.53 5.92 -5.16
CA HIS A 558 -0.14 5.67 -4.81
C HIS A 558 0.71 6.95 -4.92
N VAL A 559 1.64 7.08 -3.98
CA VAL A 559 2.40 8.32 -3.83
C VAL A 559 3.74 8.21 -4.55
N SER A 560 4.01 9.20 -5.41
CA SER A 560 5.34 9.48 -5.96
C SER A 560 6.15 10.31 -4.96
N ASP A 561 7.44 10.03 -4.84
CA ASP A 561 8.36 10.84 -4.05
C ASP A 561 8.58 12.19 -4.74
N ASP A 562 8.55 13.28 -3.97
CA ASP A 562 8.71 14.65 -4.46
C ASP A 562 10.10 14.88 -5.11
N SER A 563 11.07 14.02 -4.82
CA SER A 563 12.43 14.08 -5.35
C SER A 563 12.58 13.56 -6.78
N ASN A 564 11.69 12.68 -7.27
CA ASN A 564 11.82 12.06 -8.59
C ASN A 564 10.46 11.66 -9.19
N ARG A 565 9.74 12.63 -9.76
CA ARG A 565 8.40 12.45 -10.37
C ARG A 565 8.46 11.69 -11.70
N SER A 566 8.80 10.41 -11.68
CA SER A 566 8.65 9.54 -12.84
C SER A 566 7.17 9.36 -13.19
N GLY A 567 6.26 9.36 -12.21
CA GLY A 567 4.83 9.13 -12.42
C GLY A 567 4.49 7.67 -12.73
N THR A 568 5.37 6.73 -12.39
CA THR A 568 5.20 5.29 -12.65
C THR A 568 4.90 4.53 -11.35
N MET A 569 4.14 3.44 -11.45
CA MET A 569 3.89 2.57 -10.29
C MET A 569 5.19 1.94 -9.72
N ALA A 570 6.22 1.76 -10.55
CA ALA A 570 7.53 1.20 -10.16
C ALA A 570 8.52 2.22 -9.56
N GLU A 571 8.10 3.43 -9.24
CA GLU A 571 9.00 4.39 -8.59
C GLU A 571 9.52 3.86 -7.23
N LYS A 572 10.82 4.03 -6.97
CA LYS A 572 11.56 3.39 -5.86
C LYS A 572 11.37 1.88 -5.74
N ALA A 573 11.11 1.21 -6.85
CA ALA A 573 10.85 -0.22 -6.92
C ALA A 573 11.39 -0.82 -8.22
N LEU A 574 11.35 -2.15 -8.30
CA LEU A 574 11.58 -2.88 -9.54
C LEU A 574 10.45 -2.59 -10.54
N CYS A 575 10.75 -2.69 -11.83
CA CYS A 575 9.73 -2.60 -12.89
C CYS A 575 8.63 -3.63 -12.69
N LEU A 576 7.38 -3.23 -12.83
CA LEU A 576 6.24 -4.13 -12.60
C LEU A 576 6.12 -5.23 -13.66
N ILE A 577 6.76 -5.05 -14.82
CA ILE A 577 6.94 -6.11 -15.83
C ILE A 577 7.97 -7.19 -15.44
N ALA A 578 8.77 -6.99 -14.40
CA ALA A 578 9.74 -7.98 -13.96
C ALA A 578 9.06 -9.30 -13.58
N MET A 579 9.70 -10.43 -13.85
CA MET A 579 9.18 -11.76 -13.54
C MET A 579 9.89 -12.31 -12.30
N ASN A 580 9.11 -12.79 -11.33
CA ASN A 580 9.55 -13.51 -10.15
C ASN A 580 9.28 -15.00 -10.35
N VAL A 581 10.25 -15.84 -10.00
CA VAL A 581 10.12 -17.30 -10.11
C VAL A 581 10.00 -17.87 -8.71
N ASN A 582 8.99 -18.69 -8.49
CA ASN A 582 8.87 -19.55 -7.32
C ASN A 582 9.19 -20.98 -7.75
N ASP A 583 10.35 -21.47 -7.33
CA ASP A 583 10.90 -22.79 -7.62
C ASP A 583 11.01 -23.67 -6.35
N THR A 584 10.24 -23.33 -5.31
CA THR A 584 10.24 -24.09 -4.04
C THR A 584 9.81 -25.55 -4.24
N ASP A 585 8.91 -25.82 -5.18
CA ASP A 585 8.66 -27.16 -5.72
C ASP A 585 9.28 -27.28 -7.12
N PRO A 586 10.36 -28.07 -7.30
CA PRO A 586 10.98 -28.28 -8.61
C PRO A 586 10.03 -28.89 -9.66
N ASN A 587 8.92 -29.51 -9.25
CA ASN A 587 7.93 -30.10 -10.15
C ASN A 587 6.80 -29.12 -10.52
N ASN A 588 6.73 -27.97 -9.85
CA ASN A 588 5.69 -26.97 -10.04
C ASN A 588 6.28 -25.55 -9.94
N VAL A 589 7.11 -25.20 -10.93
CA VAL A 589 7.69 -23.86 -11.04
C VAL A 589 6.62 -22.88 -11.47
N THR A 590 6.33 -21.90 -10.62
CA THR A 590 5.38 -20.83 -10.90
C THR A 590 6.10 -19.51 -11.16
N VAL A 591 5.57 -18.71 -12.08
CA VAL A 591 6.19 -17.44 -12.47
C VAL A 591 5.16 -16.33 -12.31
N TYR A 592 5.47 -15.34 -11.48
CA TYR A 592 4.61 -14.21 -11.17
C TYR A 592 5.19 -12.91 -11.73
N ARG A 593 4.35 -11.97 -12.15
CA ARG A 593 4.83 -10.61 -12.45
C ARG A 593 5.01 -9.83 -11.18
N GLN A 594 5.99 -8.94 -11.15
CA GLN A 594 6.17 -7.99 -10.07
C GLN A 594 4.90 -7.16 -9.85
N TYR A 595 4.15 -6.82 -10.90
CA TYR A 595 2.82 -6.22 -10.81
C TYR A 595 1.90 -6.88 -9.77
N ASP A 596 1.87 -8.21 -9.75
CA ASP A 596 1.01 -9.01 -8.88
C ASP A 596 1.61 -9.23 -7.48
N VAL A 597 2.92 -9.49 -7.41
CA VAL A 597 3.61 -9.92 -6.18
C VAL A 597 4.48 -8.85 -5.54
N HIS A 598 4.43 -7.60 -6.00
CA HIS A 598 5.25 -6.51 -5.47
C HIS A 598 5.12 -6.38 -3.96
N SER A 599 3.88 -6.35 -3.47
CA SER A 599 3.57 -6.26 -2.03
C SER A 599 3.91 -7.52 -1.24
N LEU A 600 4.35 -8.60 -1.90
CA LEU A 600 4.81 -9.83 -1.27
C LEU A 600 6.35 -9.90 -1.18
N TYR A 601 7.08 -8.92 -1.71
CA TYR A 601 8.55 -8.96 -1.73
C TYR A 601 9.15 -9.08 -0.32
N GLY A 602 8.67 -8.28 0.64
CA GLY A 602 9.07 -8.42 2.04
C GLY A 602 8.66 -9.75 2.65
N TRP A 603 7.47 -10.26 2.29
CA TRP A 603 6.94 -11.53 2.78
C TRP A 603 7.80 -12.73 2.34
N THR A 604 8.25 -12.76 1.08
CA THR A 604 9.07 -13.87 0.56
C THR A 604 10.47 -13.91 1.17
N GLN A 605 10.98 -12.77 1.66
CA GLN A 605 12.26 -12.71 2.37
C GLN A 605 12.20 -13.27 3.80
N VAL A 606 11.01 -13.36 4.40
CA VAL A 606 10.85 -13.71 5.81
C VAL A 606 11.33 -15.12 6.11
N GLN A 607 10.80 -16.11 5.39
CA GLN A 607 11.11 -17.53 5.64
C GLN A 607 12.62 -17.82 5.55
N PRO A 608 13.32 -17.52 4.44
CA PRO A 608 14.75 -17.85 4.33
C PRO A 608 15.60 -17.08 5.35
N THR A 609 15.30 -15.82 5.62
CA THR A 609 16.04 -15.02 6.62
C THR A 609 15.85 -15.58 8.03
N TRP A 610 14.62 -15.98 8.36
CA TRP A 610 14.30 -16.58 9.65
C TRP A 610 15.01 -17.92 9.86
N GLU A 611 14.99 -18.81 8.85
CA GLU A 611 15.70 -20.09 8.89
C GLU A 611 17.21 -19.90 9.02
N ALA A 612 17.81 -19.07 8.15
CA ALA A 612 19.23 -18.80 8.16
C ALA A 612 19.69 -18.19 9.50
N SER A 613 18.91 -17.28 10.07
CA SER A 613 19.21 -16.64 11.35
C SER A 613 19.20 -17.65 12.51
N ARG A 614 18.26 -18.60 12.49
CA ARG A 614 18.20 -19.69 13.49
C ARG A 614 19.31 -20.71 13.30
N GLU A 615 19.63 -21.08 12.06
CA GLU A 615 20.75 -21.97 11.75
C GLU A 615 22.08 -21.35 12.21
N ALA A 616 22.29 -20.07 11.92
CA ALA A 616 23.51 -19.36 12.28
C ALA A 616 23.70 -19.19 13.79
N THR A 617 22.60 -19.03 14.55
CA THR A 617 22.64 -18.80 16.00
C THR A 617 22.48 -20.07 16.84
N GLY A 618 21.90 -21.14 16.29
CA GLY A 618 21.55 -22.36 17.02
C GLY A 618 20.42 -22.19 18.06
N HIS A 619 19.76 -21.03 18.08
CA HIS A 619 18.76 -20.65 19.08
C HIS A 619 17.53 -20.00 18.42
N ARG A 620 16.54 -19.61 19.23
CA ARG A 620 15.52 -18.67 18.76
C ARG A 620 16.23 -17.35 18.43
N SER A 621 16.14 -16.95 17.16
CA SER A 621 16.63 -15.65 16.70
C SER A 621 15.49 -14.65 16.62
N MET A 622 15.84 -13.37 16.43
CA MET A 622 14.90 -12.28 16.19
C MET A 622 15.24 -11.65 14.85
N VAL A 623 14.25 -11.56 13.96
CA VAL A 623 14.36 -10.90 12.66
C VAL A 623 13.27 -9.86 12.57
N PHE A 624 13.60 -8.69 12.03
CA PHE A 624 12.66 -7.59 11.83
C PHE A 624 12.62 -7.25 10.34
N SER A 625 11.44 -7.08 9.78
CA SER A 625 11.27 -6.57 8.42
C SER A 625 10.54 -5.24 8.42
N ARG A 626 10.96 -4.37 7.50
CA ARG A 626 10.27 -3.12 7.20
C ARG A 626 8.99 -3.40 6.44
N SER A 627 9.08 -4.12 5.31
CA SER A 627 7.91 -4.48 4.49
C SER A 627 7.20 -5.73 5.01
N THR A 628 5.87 -5.71 4.98
CA THR A 628 5.00 -6.75 5.54
C THR A 628 3.76 -7.01 4.68
N TYR A 629 3.26 -8.24 4.74
CA TYR A 629 1.96 -8.69 4.23
C TYR A 629 1.32 -9.60 5.30
N PRO A 630 0.00 -9.87 5.32
CA PRO A 630 -0.61 -10.79 6.27
C PRO A 630 0.18 -12.08 6.52
N GLY A 631 0.31 -12.43 7.81
CA GLY A 631 0.95 -13.66 8.27
C GLY A 631 2.46 -13.58 8.56
N VAL A 632 3.19 -12.51 8.18
CA VAL A 632 4.63 -12.40 8.49
C VAL A 632 4.94 -12.41 10.00
N GLY A 633 3.98 -11.99 10.83
CA GLY A 633 4.08 -12.00 12.28
C GLY A 633 4.35 -13.39 12.86
N LYS A 634 4.11 -14.47 12.13
CA LYS A 634 4.44 -15.86 12.52
C LYS A 634 5.95 -16.11 12.71
N GLN A 635 6.80 -15.21 12.22
CA GLN A 635 8.26 -15.39 12.19
C GLN A 635 9.05 -14.14 12.57
N ILE A 636 8.55 -12.94 12.25
CA ILE A 636 9.31 -11.70 12.35
C ILE A 636 8.58 -10.61 13.13
N GLY A 637 9.35 -9.67 13.68
CA GLY A 637 8.85 -8.39 14.15
C GLY A 637 8.83 -7.33 13.05
N HIS A 638 8.24 -6.18 13.36
CA HIS A 638 8.14 -5.02 12.47
C HIS A 638 8.36 -3.73 13.29
N TRP A 639 8.79 -2.65 12.63
CA TRP A 639 8.85 -1.31 13.18
C TRP A 639 8.25 -0.33 12.16
N TYR A 640 7.68 0.78 12.61
CA TYR A 640 6.96 1.76 11.80
C TYR A 640 7.84 2.61 10.85
N GLY A 641 9.00 2.09 10.46
CA GLY A 641 9.91 2.73 9.51
C GLY A 641 10.63 3.97 10.03
N ASP A 642 10.89 4.87 9.08
CA ASP A 642 11.85 5.98 9.18
C ASP A 642 11.15 7.24 9.66
N ASN A 643 10.59 7.13 10.87
CA ASN A 643 9.75 8.16 11.47
C ASN A 643 10.53 9.34 12.07
N TYR A 644 9.80 10.39 12.39
CA TYR A 644 10.26 11.43 13.31
C TYR A 644 9.62 11.20 14.67
N SER A 645 10.44 10.89 15.68
CA SER A 645 9.98 10.68 17.06
C SER A 645 10.87 11.43 18.03
N LYS A 646 10.25 12.09 19.02
CA LYS A 646 10.93 12.70 20.17
C LYS A 646 10.85 11.81 21.43
N TRP A 647 10.37 10.57 21.31
CA TRP A 647 9.97 9.73 22.44
C TRP A 647 10.80 8.44 22.55
N VAL A 648 11.19 8.05 23.78
CA VAL A 648 12.04 6.88 24.06
C VAL A 648 11.25 5.55 24.03
N GLY A 649 9.91 5.59 23.97
CA GLY A 649 9.09 4.42 23.65
C GLY A 649 9.26 3.21 24.59
N ALA A 650 9.47 3.44 25.90
CA ALA A 650 9.76 2.39 26.88
C ALA A 650 8.65 1.33 26.99
N PHE A 651 7.41 1.67 26.65
CA PHE A 651 6.24 0.78 26.74
C PHE A 651 5.80 0.22 25.38
N TYR A 652 6.59 0.39 24.32
CA TYR A 652 6.35 -0.34 23.07
C TYR A 652 6.76 -1.82 23.20
N PRO A 653 6.05 -2.79 22.58
CA PRO A 653 6.46 -4.19 22.63
C PRO A 653 7.88 -4.38 22.08
N PHE A 654 8.20 -3.69 20.99
CA PHE A 654 9.54 -3.51 20.45
C PHE A 654 10.05 -2.09 20.82
N SER A 655 11.03 -2.01 21.72
CA SER A 655 11.53 -0.74 22.26
C SER A 655 12.96 -0.46 21.78
N ARG A 656 13.10 0.33 20.71
CA ARG A 656 14.38 0.68 20.10
C ARG A 656 14.50 2.18 19.93
N ASN A 657 15.58 2.76 20.44
CA ASN A 657 16.04 4.08 20.02
C ASN A 657 16.93 3.91 18.78
N HIS A 658 16.53 4.55 17.69
CA HIS A 658 17.23 4.56 16.41
C HIS A 658 17.31 6.01 15.91
N ASN A 659 18.36 6.35 15.14
CA ASN A 659 18.61 7.71 14.66
C ASN A 659 19.16 7.69 13.23
N SER A 660 18.91 8.76 12.49
CA SER A 660 19.38 8.93 11.11
C SER A 660 20.81 9.48 11.04
N LYS A 661 21.47 9.22 9.90
CA LYS A 661 22.81 9.74 9.59
C LYS A 661 22.82 11.26 9.58
N GLY A 662 23.87 11.86 10.17
CA GLY A 662 24.07 13.30 10.22
C GLY A 662 23.34 14.02 11.37
N ASN A 663 22.35 13.40 12.02
CA ASN A 663 21.70 13.97 13.18
C ASN A 663 22.60 13.94 14.42
N ALA A 664 22.33 14.85 15.38
CA ALA A 664 22.96 14.81 16.69
C ALA A 664 22.69 13.45 17.38
N ALA A 665 23.65 12.96 18.17
CA ALA A 665 23.46 11.74 18.95
C ALA A 665 22.24 11.91 19.88
N GLN A 666 21.42 10.86 19.98
CA GLN A 666 20.18 10.88 20.76
C GLN A 666 19.98 9.62 21.63
N ASP A 667 21.05 8.84 21.82
CA ASP A 667 21.01 7.79 22.84
C ASP A 667 20.72 8.42 24.21
N PRO A 668 19.94 7.76 25.09
CA PRO A 668 19.43 8.39 26.30
C PRO A 668 20.49 8.95 27.27
N ALA A 669 21.72 8.47 27.20
CA ALA A 669 22.83 8.90 28.05
C ALA A 669 23.43 10.26 27.68
N GLN A 670 23.01 10.87 26.56
CA GLN A 670 23.48 12.20 26.14
C GLN A 670 23.12 13.31 27.13
N TRP A 671 21.96 13.20 27.78
CA TRP A 671 21.43 14.25 28.66
C TRP A 671 21.12 13.66 30.04
N PRO A 672 21.63 14.25 31.15
CA PRO A 672 21.40 13.71 32.49
C PRO A 672 19.92 13.53 32.87
N SER A 673 19.04 14.46 32.51
CA SER A 673 17.60 14.36 32.76
C SER A 673 16.94 13.24 31.97
N VAL A 674 17.30 13.09 30.69
CA VAL A 674 16.81 12.01 29.82
C VAL A 674 17.32 10.66 30.29
N ALA A 675 18.56 10.58 30.74
CA ALA A 675 19.16 9.37 31.30
C ALA A 675 18.41 8.92 32.57
N GLU A 676 18.05 9.86 33.44
CA GLU A 676 17.26 9.59 34.65
C GLU A 676 15.85 9.09 34.31
N ALA A 677 15.10 9.82 33.48
CA ALA A 677 13.76 9.43 33.05
C ALA A 677 13.78 8.05 32.34
N SER A 678 14.77 7.81 31.49
CA SER A 678 14.93 6.54 30.80
C SER A 678 15.25 5.40 31.76
N ARG A 679 16.05 5.63 32.81
CA ARG A 679 16.34 4.62 33.84
C ARG A 679 15.08 4.24 34.61
N ILE A 680 14.23 5.21 34.94
CA ILE A 680 12.96 4.97 35.63
C ILE A 680 12.01 4.18 34.71
N ALA A 681 11.74 4.68 33.50
CA ALA A 681 10.79 4.06 32.58
C ALA A 681 11.24 2.66 32.13
N LEU A 682 12.51 2.50 31.75
CA LEU A 682 13.06 1.19 31.39
C LEU A 682 13.22 0.28 32.62
N GLY A 683 13.49 0.80 33.80
CA GLY A 683 13.47 0.02 35.03
C GLY A 683 12.10 -0.61 35.29
N ILE A 684 11.02 0.15 35.09
CA ILE A 684 9.64 -0.36 35.16
C ILE A 684 9.37 -1.39 34.07
N ARG A 685 9.78 -1.11 32.82
CA ARG A 685 9.69 -2.08 31.71
C ARG A 685 10.34 -3.41 32.10
N TYR A 686 11.58 -3.38 32.57
CA TYR A 686 12.37 -4.56 32.92
C TYR A 686 11.76 -5.32 34.10
N ARG A 687 11.20 -4.60 35.07
CA ARG A 687 10.45 -5.19 36.18
C ARG A 687 9.23 -5.96 35.69
N LEU A 688 8.55 -5.47 34.65
CA LEU A 688 7.33 -6.05 34.08
C LEU A 688 7.58 -6.95 32.85
N LEU A 689 8.84 -7.26 32.50
CA LEU A 689 9.13 -8.20 31.42
C LEU A 689 8.49 -9.59 31.60
N PRO A 690 8.36 -10.16 32.83
CA PRO A 690 7.61 -11.41 32.99
C PRO A 690 6.14 -11.28 32.57
N TYR A 691 5.50 -10.14 32.87
CA TYR A 691 4.13 -9.87 32.43
C TYR A 691 4.08 -9.68 30.91
N LEU A 692 4.95 -8.84 30.34
CA LEU A 692 5.01 -8.63 28.89
C LEU A 692 5.28 -9.95 28.15
N TYR A 693 6.17 -10.80 28.65
CA TYR A 693 6.46 -12.11 28.05
C TYR A 693 5.29 -13.08 28.17
N THR A 694 4.52 -13.00 29.27
CA THR A 694 3.26 -13.75 29.42
C THR A 694 2.25 -13.30 28.36
N LEU A 695 2.13 -12.00 28.08
CA LEU A 695 1.28 -11.50 26.99
C LEU A 695 1.75 -12.03 25.63
N PHE A 696 3.06 -12.05 25.35
CA PHE A 696 3.58 -12.67 24.12
C PHE A 696 3.31 -14.18 24.05
N TYR A 697 3.34 -14.88 25.18
CA TYR A 697 2.88 -16.26 25.24
C TYR A 697 1.38 -16.37 24.90
N GLU A 698 0.52 -15.50 25.44
CA GLU A 698 -0.91 -15.51 25.13
C GLU A 698 -1.21 -15.20 23.66
N VAL A 699 -0.49 -14.25 23.05
CA VAL A 699 -0.58 -13.97 21.60
C VAL A 699 -0.22 -15.22 20.79
N HIS A 700 0.88 -15.88 21.13
CA HIS A 700 1.33 -17.08 20.42
C HIS A 700 0.36 -18.27 20.63
N ALA A 701 -0.09 -18.46 21.87
CA ALA A 701 -0.87 -19.62 22.29
C ALA A 701 -2.37 -19.48 22.05
N PHE A 702 -2.90 -18.26 21.94
CA PHE A 702 -4.34 -17.99 21.84
C PHE A 702 -4.69 -16.92 20.80
N GLY A 703 -3.76 -16.05 20.40
CA GLY A 703 -4.05 -14.98 19.44
C GLY A 703 -4.62 -13.71 20.06
N THR A 704 -4.50 -13.51 21.38
CA THR A 704 -4.91 -12.26 22.03
C THR A 704 -3.84 -11.18 21.87
N PRO A 705 -4.15 -9.92 21.54
CA PRO A 705 -3.14 -8.88 21.30
C PRO A 705 -2.42 -8.42 22.58
N VAL A 706 -1.13 -8.05 22.45
CA VAL A 706 -0.32 -7.46 23.53
C VAL A 706 -0.79 -6.04 23.84
N ILE A 707 -0.80 -5.18 22.82
CA ILE A 707 -1.28 -3.80 22.93
C ILE A 707 -2.77 -3.82 22.65
N ARG A 708 -3.56 -3.31 23.60
CA ARG A 708 -5.01 -3.25 23.49
C ARG A 708 -5.46 -1.78 23.58
N PRO A 709 -6.11 -1.24 22.54
CA PRO A 709 -6.95 -0.05 22.68
C PRO A 709 -7.96 -0.25 23.81
N LEU A 710 -8.41 0.82 24.47
CA LEU A 710 -9.27 0.69 25.64
C LEU A 710 -10.59 -0.04 25.30
N PHE A 711 -11.21 0.26 24.16
CA PHE A 711 -12.46 -0.40 23.73
C PHE A 711 -12.35 -1.91 23.59
N VAL A 712 -11.16 -2.47 23.37
CA VAL A 712 -10.98 -3.93 23.29
C VAL A 712 -11.28 -4.59 24.63
N ASN A 713 -11.01 -3.91 25.75
CA ASN A 713 -11.35 -4.39 27.09
C ASN A 713 -12.71 -3.83 27.59
N TYR A 714 -13.21 -2.75 26.98
CA TYR A 714 -14.43 -2.04 27.38
C TYR A 714 -15.33 -1.71 26.15
N PRO A 715 -15.81 -2.71 25.40
CA PRO A 715 -16.47 -2.47 24.10
C PRO A 715 -17.80 -1.71 24.19
N SER A 716 -18.46 -1.76 25.34
CA SER A 716 -19.70 -1.04 25.63
C SER A 716 -19.51 0.39 26.13
N ASP A 717 -18.26 0.81 26.34
CA ASP A 717 -17.93 2.15 26.81
C ASP A 717 -17.69 3.06 25.61
N GLU A 718 -18.66 3.92 25.29
CA GLU A 718 -18.64 4.82 24.14
C GLU A 718 -17.42 5.75 24.12
N TYR A 719 -16.88 6.13 25.27
CA TYR A 719 -15.72 7.01 25.34
C TYR A 719 -14.44 6.28 24.97
N SER A 720 -14.34 4.99 25.33
CA SER A 720 -13.14 4.17 25.08
C SER A 720 -12.86 3.92 23.60
N ILE A 721 -13.87 4.06 22.74
CA ILE A 721 -13.86 3.80 21.29
C ILE A 721 -12.97 4.78 20.54
N ASP A 722 -12.87 6.01 21.05
CA ASP A 722 -12.13 7.13 20.45
C ASP A 722 -10.80 7.43 21.14
N VAL A 723 -10.44 6.70 22.19
CA VAL A 723 -9.15 6.88 22.88
C VAL A 723 -8.04 6.20 22.09
N ASP A 724 -7.16 7.01 21.49
CA ASP A 724 -5.96 6.58 20.76
C ASP A 724 -4.65 7.17 21.31
N ASP A 725 -4.74 7.99 22.35
CA ASP A 725 -3.61 8.56 23.09
C ASP A 725 -3.33 7.83 24.43
N GLN A 726 -4.03 6.73 24.67
CA GLN A 726 -3.81 5.76 25.75
C GLN A 726 -3.89 4.34 25.19
N PHE A 727 -3.16 3.41 25.80
CA PHE A 727 -3.24 2.00 25.43
C PHE A 727 -2.99 1.11 26.63
N MET A 728 -3.33 -0.17 26.49
CA MET A 728 -3.12 -1.17 27.54
C MET A 728 -2.10 -2.22 27.12
N TRP A 729 -1.29 -2.67 28.07
CA TRP A 729 -0.61 -3.97 27.99
C TRP A 729 -1.56 -5.03 28.53
N GLY A 730 -2.07 -5.86 27.63
CA GLY A 730 -3.10 -6.84 27.94
C GLY A 730 -4.33 -6.17 28.52
N SER A 731 -4.87 -6.75 29.60
CA SER A 731 -5.99 -6.18 30.35
C SER A 731 -5.56 -5.51 31.67
N GLY A 732 -4.29 -5.62 32.07
CA GLY A 732 -3.86 -5.31 33.45
C GLY A 732 -3.15 -3.97 33.67
N LEU A 733 -2.56 -3.37 32.64
CA LEU A 733 -1.78 -2.13 32.76
C LEU A 733 -2.21 -1.13 31.69
N MET A 734 -2.67 0.05 32.10
CA MET A 734 -2.94 1.19 31.23
C MET A 734 -1.74 2.15 31.23
N ILE A 735 -1.34 2.56 30.04
CA ILE A 735 -0.24 3.49 29.77
C ILE A 735 -0.83 4.73 29.10
N SER A 736 -0.62 5.89 29.72
CA SER A 736 -1.20 7.17 29.27
C SER A 736 -0.09 8.19 29.03
N PRO A 737 0.62 8.09 27.90
CA PRO A 737 1.78 8.93 27.62
C PRO A 737 1.43 10.41 27.45
N ILE A 738 2.43 11.27 27.66
CA ILE A 738 2.38 12.69 27.28
C ILE A 738 2.81 12.76 25.81
N VAL A 739 1.86 13.07 24.93
CA VAL A 739 2.07 13.10 23.47
C VAL A 739 1.94 14.50 22.86
N TYR A 740 1.58 15.50 23.66
CA TYR A 740 1.45 16.91 23.26
C TYR A 740 2.34 17.79 24.15
N GLU A 741 3.08 18.72 23.55
CA GLU A 741 4.00 19.62 24.28
C GLU A 741 3.22 20.52 25.26
N GLU A 742 2.01 20.95 24.90
CA GLU A 742 1.13 21.73 25.77
C GLU A 742 0.63 20.96 27.00
N SER A 743 0.67 19.62 26.98
CA SER A 743 0.19 18.74 28.06
C SER A 743 1.33 18.28 28.98
N TYR A 744 2.52 18.89 28.90
CA TYR A 744 3.70 18.45 29.64
C TYR A 744 3.51 18.43 31.16
N ASN A 745 2.79 19.40 31.72
CA ASN A 745 2.55 19.50 33.17
C ASN A 745 1.20 18.91 33.62
N GLU A 746 0.31 18.60 32.68
CA GLU A 746 -1.04 18.15 32.97
C GLU A 746 -1.53 17.24 31.84
N ARG A 747 -1.81 15.97 32.19
CA ARG A 747 -2.32 14.96 31.26
C ARG A 747 -3.74 14.58 31.64
N ARG A 748 -4.71 14.92 30.79
CA ARG A 748 -6.10 14.47 30.95
C ARG A 748 -6.20 13.00 30.54
N ILE A 749 -6.63 12.12 31.43
CA ILE A 749 -6.71 10.67 31.22
C ILE A 749 -8.16 10.23 31.34
N TYR A 750 -8.60 9.38 30.42
CA TYR A 750 -9.84 8.63 30.53
C TYR A 750 -9.61 7.33 31.31
N TYR A 751 -10.40 7.13 32.36
CA TYR A 751 -10.44 5.91 33.16
C TYR A 751 -11.77 5.21 32.87
N PRO A 752 -11.77 4.06 32.16
CA PRO A 752 -12.97 3.24 31.96
C PRO A 752 -13.58 2.73 33.27
N GLU A 753 -14.80 2.15 33.22
CA GLU A 753 -15.56 1.61 34.36
C GLU A 753 -14.83 0.45 35.05
N ASP A 754 -13.86 0.80 35.90
CA ASP A 754 -13.08 -0.10 36.71
C ASP A 754 -12.41 0.66 37.86
N ILE A 755 -11.79 -0.08 38.78
CA ILE A 755 -10.91 0.52 39.79
C ILE A 755 -9.49 0.54 39.23
N TRP A 756 -8.88 1.71 39.17
CA TRP A 756 -7.52 1.90 38.68
C TRP A 756 -6.61 2.31 39.83
N TYR A 757 -5.40 1.78 39.87
CA TYR A 757 -4.40 2.14 40.87
C TYR A 757 -3.24 2.83 40.17
N ASP A 758 -2.93 4.07 40.57
CA ASP A 758 -1.70 4.72 40.14
C ASP A 758 -0.48 3.85 40.50
N TYR A 759 0.36 3.55 39.52
CA TYR A 759 1.46 2.59 39.68
C TYR A 759 2.49 3.04 40.72
N TYR A 760 2.68 4.36 40.88
CA TYR A 760 3.72 4.95 41.73
C TYR A 760 3.27 5.10 43.19
N THR A 761 2.04 5.55 43.40
CA THR A 761 1.48 5.90 44.71
C THR A 761 0.56 4.83 45.28
N GLY A 762 0.02 3.95 44.43
CA GLY A 762 -1.02 2.99 44.81
C GLY A 762 -2.39 3.62 45.08
N GLN A 763 -2.57 4.92 44.77
CA GLN A 763 -3.85 5.59 44.97
C GLN A 763 -4.91 5.01 44.02
N ALA A 764 -6.07 4.68 44.57
CA ALA A 764 -7.21 4.17 43.81
C ALA A 764 -8.00 5.33 43.15
N ILE A 765 -8.44 5.09 41.92
CA ILE A 765 -9.24 5.97 41.07
C ILE A 765 -10.38 5.10 40.54
N ALA A 766 -11.64 5.45 40.86
CA ALA A 766 -12.80 4.72 40.36
C ALA A 766 -13.31 5.39 39.08
N GLY A 767 -13.27 4.69 37.95
CA GLY A 767 -13.94 5.10 36.72
C GLY A 767 -15.44 4.77 36.73
N PRO A 768 -16.21 5.12 35.67
CA PRO A 768 -15.74 5.80 34.46
C PRO A 768 -15.62 7.32 34.67
N LEU A 769 -14.47 7.92 34.36
CA LEU A 769 -14.28 9.38 34.42
C LEU A 769 -13.09 9.87 33.61
N TYR A 770 -13.10 11.17 33.30
CA TYR A 770 -11.88 11.90 32.94
C TYR A 770 -11.28 12.57 34.17
N ALA A 771 -10.00 12.36 34.43
CA ALA A 771 -9.24 13.07 35.46
C ALA A 771 -7.90 13.54 34.93
N ASN A 772 -7.39 14.62 35.53
CA ASN A 772 -6.07 15.14 35.22
C ASN A 772 -5.04 14.46 36.12
N ALA A 773 -4.01 13.89 35.49
CA ALA A 773 -2.78 13.48 36.14
C ALA A 773 -1.75 14.60 36.01
N TYR A 774 -0.95 14.79 37.07
CA TYR A 774 0.13 15.76 37.13
C TYR A 774 1.47 15.01 37.25
N PRO A 775 1.92 14.31 36.18
CA PRO A 775 3.17 13.57 36.22
C PRO A 775 4.35 14.50 36.43
N SER A 776 5.39 14.03 37.11
CA SER A 776 6.67 14.72 37.06
C SER A 776 7.30 14.62 35.67
N ASP A 777 8.26 15.50 35.36
CA ASP A 777 9.10 15.48 34.16
C ASP A 777 9.79 14.12 33.87
N MET A 778 9.80 13.20 34.85
CA MET A 778 10.46 11.91 34.81
C MET A 778 9.50 10.73 34.62
N GLU A 779 8.19 10.95 34.70
CA GLU A 779 7.19 9.89 34.82
C GLU A 779 6.26 9.84 33.61
N ILE A 780 5.89 8.62 33.23
CA ILE A 780 4.78 8.37 32.32
C ILE A 780 3.63 7.92 33.21
N PRO A 781 2.42 8.51 33.12
CA PRO A 781 1.28 8.02 33.88
C PRO A 781 0.97 6.55 33.57
N LEU A 782 0.97 5.72 34.61
CA LEU A 782 0.76 4.28 34.55
C LEU A 782 -0.28 3.87 35.58
N HIS A 783 -1.25 3.05 35.19
CA HIS A 783 -2.32 2.62 36.08
C HIS A 783 -2.55 1.11 35.97
N LEU A 784 -2.58 0.44 37.12
CA LEU A 784 -2.92 -0.97 37.25
C LEU A 784 -4.43 -1.13 37.34
N ARG A 785 -4.99 -2.04 36.55
CA ARG A 785 -6.42 -2.37 36.64
C ARG A 785 -6.69 -3.24 37.87
N GLY A 786 -7.70 -2.88 38.66
CA GLY A 786 -8.19 -3.66 39.78
C GLY A 786 -8.57 -5.08 39.37
N GLY A 787 -8.33 -6.05 40.24
CA GLY A 787 -8.53 -7.47 39.93
C GLY A 787 -7.44 -8.12 39.08
N SER A 788 -6.42 -7.37 38.63
CA SER A 788 -5.28 -7.93 37.89
C SER A 788 -4.08 -8.24 38.81
N ILE A 789 -3.37 -9.33 38.51
CA ILE A 789 -2.08 -9.68 39.16
C ILE A 789 -1.01 -9.72 38.07
N LEU A 790 -0.05 -8.81 38.15
CA LEU A 790 1.01 -8.69 37.15
C LEU A 790 2.29 -9.33 37.70
N PRO A 791 2.84 -10.39 37.07
CA PRO A 791 4.11 -10.95 37.49
C PRO A 791 5.24 -9.95 37.23
N ALA A 792 6.12 -9.81 38.22
CA ALA A 792 7.24 -8.89 38.17
C ALA A 792 8.53 -9.58 38.62
N GLN A 793 9.66 -9.05 38.17
CA GLN A 793 11.01 -9.49 38.55
C GLN A 793 11.83 -8.27 38.96
N GLU A 794 12.82 -8.44 39.85
CA GLU A 794 13.77 -7.36 40.13
C GLU A 794 14.51 -6.97 38.85
N PRO A 795 14.46 -5.69 38.42
CA PRO A 795 15.07 -5.27 37.17
C PRO A 795 16.61 -5.28 37.27
N ALA A 796 17.25 -5.48 36.12
CA ALA A 796 18.70 -5.43 35.97
C ALA A 796 19.07 -4.66 34.70
N LEU A 797 20.38 -4.46 34.45
CA LEU A 797 20.86 -3.74 33.26
C LEU A 797 20.67 -4.51 31.95
N ASN A 798 20.35 -5.80 31.99
CA ASN A 798 19.95 -6.61 30.85
C ASN A 798 19.13 -7.81 31.32
N THR A 799 18.52 -8.55 30.40
CA THR A 799 17.69 -9.72 30.71
C THR A 799 18.46 -10.99 31.05
N MET A 800 19.79 -11.00 30.86
CA MET A 800 20.62 -12.17 31.14
C MET A 800 20.72 -12.41 32.65
N LEU A 801 20.11 -13.51 33.10
CA LEU A 801 20.26 -14.00 34.46
C LEU A 801 21.69 -14.52 34.67
N ARG A 802 22.53 -13.75 35.37
CA ARG A 802 23.74 -14.30 35.97
C ARG A 802 23.33 -15.16 37.16
N TYR A 803 23.09 -16.45 36.93
CA TYR A 803 23.20 -17.42 38.01
C TYR A 803 24.61 -17.30 38.57
N GLY A 804 24.73 -16.93 39.85
CA GLY A 804 26.01 -16.76 40.53
C GLY A 804 26.92 -17.95 40.24
N ARG A 805 28.07 -17.68 39.65
CA ARG A 805 29.21 -18.60 39.71
C ARG A 805 29.83 -18.54 41.10
#